data_AF-A0A2V7WD85-F1
#
_entry.id   AF-A0A2V7WD85-F1
#
_cell.length_a   1.000
_cell.length_b   1.000
_cell.length_c   1.000
_cell.angle_alpha   90.00
_cell.angle_beta   90.00
_cell.angle_gamma   90.00
#
_symmetry.space_group_name_H-M   'P 1'
#
loop_
_entity.id
_entity.type
_entity.pdbx_description
1 polymer ?
#
loop_
_entity_poly.entity_id
_entity_poly.type
_entity_poly.pdbx_seq_one_letter_code
_entity_poly.pdbx_strand_id
1 'polypeptide(L)'
;MATEKTADLADELVAEFGENAAYVADLLARYRESPESVDAEWREFFRARQIPSGGPGGPPTPPGKPEPEPRPAHPPAPAESTRAVAAEKPPAPAPGRAEVVSPLRGGALRIAENMEASLAVPTATSQRQIPIKLLDENRRLINESRTASDESKISFTQLVAWAIVQALKQFPRLNDAYDAGEGAPVRVRREEIRFGLAVDVERSDGSRTLLVPNVKGVEKMGFAAFAAAADDVVRRARTGKLSLTDFEGTTVSLTNPGTLGTTASVPRLLPGQGLIVATGAIGYPAEFSAMAPETLSELAVSKVATFTSTYDHRIIQGAESGAFLGRIEELLLGQDGFYEQVFGDLALPYKPLHWAVDKNPAFGRRDEIEKQARVLELINAYRVRGHLIADVDPLRMVPVHEHPELDLETYGLTIWDLDREFWTGGLKGGEHMPLRDIIGVMRRVYCGKVGVEYRFISNPAEKEWLRQRVGATAEPPPREVRRRIFEKLLAAETFERFLGTKYLGQRRYSIEGCETTIALLDQLLEGAGERGVEEVTIGLTHRGRLNILANVVGNSTERIFAGFEGAVHPDFPADEGDVKYHQGAEGVHETATGRKVAITVPSNPSHLEAVDPVVEGMVRAKQDRRGRGPEAWECVLAVILHGDAAFAGQGMVAEVFNLAQLRGFRTGGTIHLIVNNQIGFTTPPASGRSSLYSTDAAKINQVPIFHVNADDPETAHRVLQIALDYRQEFHKDVVIDLIGFRLHGHNEGDEPTYTQPLMYKRIQEHPGVKTLYARKLVKEGVLTEADVAEMEGRQKAEYERSLEAAKQIAARKKDEAPVPIPDSRFPIPDV
;
A
#
# COMPACT_ATOMS: atom_id res chain seq x y z
N MET A 1 -20.60 45.79 -18.05
CA MET A 1 -21.11 46.26 -16.74
C MET A 1 -22.50 46.89 -16.88
N ALA A 2 -23.51 46.10 -17.28
CA ALA A 2 -24.91 46.54 -17.29
C ALA A 2 -25.92 45.37 -17.12
N THR A 3 -25.42 44.16 -16.84
CA THR A 3 -26.16 42.89 -16.94
C THR A 3 -26.00 41.98 -15.72
N GLU A 4 -25.17 42.37 -14.74
CA GLU A 4 -24.91 41.58 -13.52
C GLU A 4 -25.80 42.00 -12.33
N LYS A 5 -26.34 43.23 -12.32
CA LYS A 5 -27.16 43.78 -11.22
C LYS A 5 -28.62 43.32 -11.18
N THR A 6 -29.05 42.45 -12.09
CA THR A 6 -30.44 41.97 -12.16
C THR A 6 -30.68 40.63 -11.46
N ALA A 7 -29.63 39.96 -10.98
CA ALA A 7 -29.75 38.68 -10.25
C ALA A 7 -29.99 38.90 -8.74
N ASP A 8 -29.11 39.66 -8.06
CA ASP A 8 -29.16 39.90 -6.60
C ASP A 8 -30.56 40.26 -6.07
N LEU A 9 -31.25 41.15 -6.79
CA LEU A 9 -32.48 41.78 -6.32
C LEU A 9 -33.67 40.80 -6.15
N ALA A 10 -33.60 39.60 -6.72
CA ALA A 10 -34.62 38.57 -6.52
C ALA A 10 -34.44 37.88 -5.15
N ASP A 11 -33.20 37.48 -4.82
CA ASP A 11 -32.88 36.80 -3.57
C ASP A 11 -32.97 37.75 -2.36
N GLU A 12 -32.62 39.04 -2.54
CA GLU A 12 -32.88 40.08 -1.53
C GLU A 12 -34.37 40.19 -1.17
N LEU A 13 -35.27 40.18 -2.17
CA LEU A 13 -36.71 40.26 -1.93
C LEU A 13 -37.30 38.98 -1.29
N VAL A 14 -36.73 37.82 -1.59
CA VAL A 14 -37.06 36.56 -0.90
C VAL A 14 -36.64 36.62 0.57
N ALA A 15 -35.45 37.16 0.87
CA ALA A 15 -34.98 37.31 2.24
C ALA A 15 -35.76 38.36 3.06
N GLU A 16 -36.18 39.48 2.44
CA GLU A 16 -36.88 40.56 3.14
C GLU A 16 -38.39 40.30 3.33
N PHE A 17 -39.06 39.61 2.40
CA PHE A 17 -40.52 39.44 2.40
C PHE A 17 -41.03 37.99 2.56
N GLY A 18 -40.15 36.99 2.54
CA GLY A 18 -40.49 35.59 2.82
C GLY A 18 -41.62 35.06 1.92
N GLU A 19 -42.68 34.53 2.52
CA GLU A 19 -43.85 34.00 1.78
C GLU A 19 -44.52 35.03 0.87
N ASN A 20 -44.38 36.33 1.15
CA ASN A 20 -44.94 37.42 0.33
C ASN A 20 -44.01 37.86 -0.81
N ALA A 21 -42.80 37.31 -0.94
CA ALA A 21 -41.82 37.75 -1.93
C ALA A 21 -42.33 37.64 -3.38
N ALA A 22 -43.13 36.62 -3.70
CA ALA A 22 -43.77 36.49 -5.01
C ALA A 22 -44.74 37.65 -5.34
N TYR A 23 -45.45 38.17 -4.34
CA TYR A 23 -46.33 39.33 -4.50
C TYR A 23 -45.54 40.63 -4.66
N VAL A 24 -44.44 40.81 -3.90
CA VAL A 24 -43.55 41.98 -4.04
C VAL A 24 -42.79 41.94 -5.38
N ALA A 25 -42.43 40.77 -5.88
CA ALA A 25 -41.83 40.61 -7.21
C ALA A 25 -42.80 40.97 -8.35
N ASP A 26 -44.09 40.64 -8.21
CA ASP A 26 -45.13 41.05 -9.16
C ASP A 26 -45.41 42.57 -9.11
N LEU A 27 -45.43 43.17 -7.90
CA LEU A 27 -45.46 44.64 -7.75
C LEU A 27 -44.23 45.31 -8.37
N LEU A 28 -43.05 44.69 -8.26
CA LEU A 28 -41.83 45.19 -8.91
C LEU A 28 -41.91 45.08 -10.43
N ALA A 29 -42.47 43.99 -10.98
CA ALA A 29 -42.70 43.86 -12.42
C ALA A 29 -43.63 44.98 -12.93
N ARG A 30 -44.77 45.19 -12.25
CA ARG A 30 -45.71 46.27 -12.55
C ARG A 30 -45.08 47.66 -12.45
N TYR A 31 -44.33 47.95 -11.38
CA TYR A 31 -43.57 49.20 -11.21
C TYR A 31 -42.54 49.44 -12.34
N ARG A 32 -41.89 48.38 -12.83
CA ARG A 32 -40.94 48.46 -13.95
C ARG A 32 -41.64 48.85 -15.26
N GLU A 33 -42.81 48.28 -15.55
CA GLU A 33 -43.60 48.63 -16.75
C GLU A 33 -44.21 50.04 -16.66
N SER A 34 -44.74 50.41 -15.49
CA SER A 34 -45.23 51.76 -15.21
C SER A 34 -45.23 52.03 -13.70
N PRO A 35 -44.47 53.01 -13.18
CA PRO A 35 -44.44 53.33 -11.76
C PRO A 35 -45.82 53.64 -11.18
N GLU A 36 -46.70 54.30 -11.94
CA GLU A 36 -48.05 54.67 -11.48
C GLU A 36 -49.02 53.47 -11.36
N SER A 37 -48.62 52.26 -11.76
CA SER A 37 -49.43 51.04 -11.63
C SER A 37 -49.41 50.38 -10.24
N VAL A 38 -48.60 50.92 -9.31
CA VAL A 38 -48.55 50.48 -7.91
C VAL A 38 -48.84 51.63 -6.94
N ASP A 39 -49.29 51.30 -5.74
CA ASP A 39 -49.64 52.27 -4.70
C ASP A 39 -48.45 53.15 -4.30
N ALA A 40 -48.75 54.34 -3.75
CA ALA A 40 -47.74 55.36 -3.48
C ALA A 40 -46.59 54.87 -2.60
N GLU A 41 -46.89 54.06 -1.58
CA GLU A 41 -45.92 53.49 -0.63
C GLU A 41 -44.94 52.53 -1.35
N TRP A 42 -45.43 51.64 -2.21
CA TRP A 42 -44.59 50.76 -3.04
C TRP A 42 -43.80 51.55 -4.09
N ARG A 43 -44.38 52.60 -4.65
CA ARG A 43 -43.70 53.54 -5.56
C ARG A 43 -42.51 54.24 -4.92
N GLU A 44 -42.60 54.56 -3.63
CA GLU A 44 -41.54 55.18 -2.85
C GLU A 44 -40.49 54.14 -2.41
N PHE A 45 -40.93 52.96 -1.96
CA PHE A 45 -40.09 51.82 -1.60
C PHE A 45 -39.13 51.41 -2.75
N PHE A 46 -39.63 51.27 -3.98
CA PHE A 46 -38.79 50.94 -5.13
C PHE A 46 -37.91 52.11 -5.61
N ARG A 47 -38.35 53.37 -5.42
CA ARG A 47 -37.54 54.57 -5.71
C ARG A 47 -36.35 54.70 -4.76
N ALA A 48 -36.55 54.43 -3.47
CA ALA A 48 -35.50 54.50 -2.45
C ALA A 48 -34.35 53.51 -2.75
N ARG A 49 -34.68 52.34 -3.31
CA ARG A 49 -33.71 51.32 -3.79
C ARG A 49 -33.12 51.58 -5.18
N GLN A 50 -33.39 52.75 -5.78
CA GLN A 50 -32.85 53.18 -7.09
C GLN A 50 -33.14 52.22 -8.27
N ILE A 51 -34.25 51.49 -8.22
CA ILE A 51 -34.58 50.50 -9.26
C ILE A 51 -35.16 51.22 -10.50
N PRO A 52 -34.60 51.01 -11.70
CA PRO A 52 -35.07 51.70 -12.91
C PRO A 52 -36.42 51.16 -13.40
N SER A 53 -37.26 52.05 -13.91
CA SER A 53 -38.49 51.75 -14.65
C SER A 53 -38.30 52.03 -16.15
N GLY A 54 -39.03 51.31 -17.00
CA GLY A 54 -38.91 51.34 -18.46
C GLY A 54 -40.27 51.22 -19.14
N GLY A 55 -40.83 52.35 -19.59
CA GLY A 55 -42.16 52.40 -20.18
C GLY A 55 -42.19 52.06 -21.69
N PRO A 56 -43.19 51.30 -22.16
CA PRO A 56 -43.48 51.10 -23.59
C PRO A 56 -44.28 52.27 -24.20
N GLY A 57 -44.28 52.37 -25.54
CA GLY A 57 -44.93 53.46 -26.30
C GLY A 57 -46.44 53.28 -26.56
N GLY A 58 -47.13 54.37 -26.96
CA GLY A 58 -48.58 54.41 -27.20
C GLY A 58 -49.04 55.10 -28.51
N PRO A 59 -50.19 54.71 -29.10
CA PRO A 59 -50.80 55.28 -30.33
C PRO A 59 -52.05 56.17 -29.98
N PRO A 60 -53.01 56.58 -30.88
CA PRO A 60 -53.14 56.38 -32.34
C PRO A 60 -53.56 57.61 -33.23
N THR A 61 -53.55 57.34 -34.54
CA THR A 61 -54.10 57.96 -35.79
C THR A 61 -55.47 58.72 -35.81
N PRO A 62 -55.91 59.29 -36.97
CA PRO A 62 -55.25 59.55 -38.29
C PRO A 62 -55.21 61.09 -38.57
N PRO A 63 -55.83 61.78 -39.59
CA PRO A 63 -56.51 61.43 -40.87
C PRO A 63 -55.70 61.79 -42.16
N GLY A 64 -56.08 61.23 -43.33
CA GLY A 64 -55.67 61.72 -44.67
C GLY A 64 -55.30 60.64 -45.71
N LYS A 65 -56.05 60.55 -46.82
CA LYS A 65 -55.78 59.73 -48.04
C LYS A 65 -55.89 60.66 -49.28
N PRO A 66 -55.30 60.36 -50.47
CA PRO A 66 -55.39 59.05 -51.16
C PRO A 66 -54.09 58.50 -51.81
N GLU A 67 -54.24 57.31 -52.42
CA GLU A 67 -53.29 56.49 -53.22
C GLU A 67 -53.09 57.00 -54.69
N PRO A 68 -52.26 56.35 -55.57
CA PRO A 68 -51.47 55.09 -55.41
C PRO A 68 -49.97 55.13 -55.81
N GLU A 69 -49.28 54.03 -55.44
CA GLU A 69 -48.04 53.41 -55.99
C GLU A 69 -46.87 54.24 -56.57
N PRO A 70 -45.64 53.91 -56.13
CA PRO A 70 -44.50 53.71 -57.03
C PRO A 70 -43.95 52.27 -57.02
N ARG A 71 -43.18 51.94 -58.07
CA ARG A 71 -42.71 50.57 -58.42
C ARG A 71 -41.50 50.09 -57.58
N PRO A 72 -41.29 48.76 -57.43
CA PRO A 72 -40.12 48.20 -56.74
C PRO A 72 -38.80 48.41 -57.51
N ALA A 73 -37.68 48.38 -56.76
CA ALA A 73 -36.33 48.46 -57.31
C ALA A 73 -35.90 47.15 -58.01
N HIS A 74 -34.93 47.25 -58.92
CA HIS A 74 -34.54 46.16 -59.82
C HIS A 74 -33.69 45.04 -59.16
N PRO A 75 -33.86 43.78 -59.58
CA PRO A 75 -32.94 42.69 -59.26
C PRO A 75 -31.61 42.80 -60.07
N PRO A 76 -30.55 42.07 -59.70
CA PRO A 76 -29.30 42.03 -60.46
C PRO A 76 -29.49 41.47 -61.88
N ALA A 77 -28.71 41.99 -62.83
CA ALA A 77 -28.79 41.65 -64.24
C ALA A 77 -28.22 40.25 -64.57
N PRO A 78 -28.72 39.56 -65.61
CA PRO A 78 -28.28 38.22 -65.98
C PRO A 78 -26.92 38.23 -66.72
N ALA A 79 -26.10 37.21 -66.48
CA ALA A 79 -24.98 36.87 -67.35
C ALA A 79 -25.48 36.16 -68.62
N GLU A 80 -24.84 36.41 -69.75
CA GLU A 80 -25.29 35.97 -71.08
C GLU A 80 -25.06 34.47 -71.33
N SER A 81 -25.87 33.89 -72.22
CA SER A 81 -25.78 32.48 -72.64
C SER A 81 -24.64 32.25 -73.65
N THR A 82 -23.41 32.10 -73.15
CA THR A 82 -22.32 31.52 -73.95
C THR A 82 -22.71 30.12 -74.43
N ARG A 83 -22.59 29.87 -75.74
CA ARG A 83 -22.93 28.59 -76.38
C ARG A 83 -22.26 27.40 -75.68
N ALA A 84 -22.94 26.26 -75.65
CA ALA A 84 -22.35 24.99 -75.25
C ALA A 84 -21.17 24.64 -76.18
N VAL A 85 -19.96 24.71 -75.63
CA VAL A 85 -18.78 24.03 -76.17
C VAL A 85 -18.69 22.70 -75.43
N ALA A 86 -18.52 21.59 -76.16
CA ALA A 86 -18.34 20.29 -75.52
C ALA A 86 -17.04 20.30 -74.72
N ALA A 87 -17.13 20.08 -73.41
CA ALA A 87 -15.94 19.93 -72.57
C ALA A 87 -15.27 18.60 -72.89
N GLU A 88 -14.10 18.65 -73.53
CA GLU A 88 -13.21 17.50 -73.60
C GLU A 88 -12.82 17.05 -72.18
N LYS A 89 -12.65 15.75 -71.98
CA LYS A 89 -12.11 15.23 -70.72
C LYS A 89 -10.76 15.89 -70.43
N PRO A 90 -10.46 16.30 -69.18
CA PRO A 90 -9.10 16.65 -68.83
C PRO A 90 -8.18 15.45 -69.11
N PRO A 91 -6.98 15.66 -69.67
CA PRO A 91 -6.04 14.56 -69.92
C PRO A 91 -5.69 13.89 -68.59
N ALA A 92 -5.58 12.56 -68.61
CA ALA A 92 -5.23 11.79 -67.42
C ALA A 92 -3.86 12.22 -66.86
N PRO A 93 -3.67 12.22 -65.54
CA PRO A 93 -2.38 12.54 -64.94
C PRO A 93 -1.30 11.60 -65.47
N ALA A 94 -0.10 12.14 -65.72
CA ALA A 94 1.07 11.35 -66.11
C ALA A 94 1.41 10.31 -65.01
N PRO A 95 2.01 9.15 -65.36
CA PRO A 95 2.14 8.01 -64.45
C PRO A 95 3.19 8.22 -63.34
N GLY A 96 2.85 9.03 -62.35
CA GLY A 96 3.52 9.03 -61.05
C GLY A 96 3.15 7.76 -60.28
N ARG A 97 4.18 7.02 -59.82
CA ARG A 97 4.13 5.87 -58.87
C ARG A 97 2.81 5.09 -58.83
N ALA A 98 2.77 3.95 -59.53
CA ALA A 98 1.63 3.03 -59.57
C ALA A 98 0.95 2.85 -58.19
N GLU A 99 -0.33 3.24 -58.13
CA GLU A 99 -1.14 3.15 -56.91
C GLU A 99 -1.36 1.68 -56.52
N VAL A 100 -0.90 1.29 -55.34
CA VAL A 100 -1.01 -0.08 -54.85
C VAL A 100 -2.41 -0.28 -54.25
N VAL A 101 -3.38 -0.59 -55.11
CA VAL A 101 -4.77 -0.86 -54.71
C VAL A 101 -4.88 -2.24 -54.05
N SER A 102 -4.84 -2.27 -52.72
CA SER A 102 -5.05 -3.48 -51.91
C SER A 102 -6.49 -3.54 -51.34
N PRO A 103 -7.26 -4.62 -51.57
CA PRO A 103 -8.61 -4.73 -51.02
C PRO A 103 -8.58 -4.93 -49.50
N LEU A 104 -9.45 -4.21 -48.78
CA LEU A 104 -9.64 -4.40 -47.33
C LEU A 104 -10.19 -5.80 -47.05
N ARG A 105 -9.63 -6.48 -46.04
CA ARG A 105 -10.00 -7.86 -45.65
C ARG A 105 -9.97 -8.00 -44.13
N GLY A 106 -10.74 -8.96 -43.62
CA GLY A 106 -10.80 -9.27 -42.19
C GLY A 106 -11.15 -8.04 -41.34
N GLY A 107 -10.35 -7.77 -40.31
CA GLY A 107 -10.57 -6.63 -39.41
C GLY A 107 -10.62 -5.26 -40.09
N ALA A 108 -9.87 -5.04 -41.18
CA ALA A 108 -9.89 -3.77 -41.91
C ALA A 108 -11.21 -3.53 -42.66
N LEU A 109 -11.80 -4.60 -43.22
CA LEU A 109 -13.14 -4.53 -43.80
C LEU A 109 -14.19 -4.30 -42.70
N ARG A 110 -14.07 -5.00 -41.56
CA ARG A 110 -14.99 -4.86 -40.42
C ARG A 110 -14.96 -3.45 -39.80
N ILE A 111 -13.80 -2.77 -39.83
CA ILE A 111 -13.69 -1.35 -39.45
C ILE A 111 -14.46 -0.47 -40.43
N ALA A 112 -14.35 -0.70 -41.75
CA ALA A 112 -15.10 0.07 -42.74
C ALA A 112 -16.63 -0.10 -42.56
N GLU A 113 -17.11 -1.35 -42.45
CA GLU A 113 -18.51 -1.67 -42.15
C GLU A 113 -19.03 -0.95 -40.89
N ASN A 114 -18.25 -0.97 -39.80
CA ASN A 114 -18.60 -0.28 -38.55
C ASN A 114 -18.60 1.26 -38.69
N MET A 115 -17.70 1.83 -39.49
CA MET A 115 -17.65 3.28 -39.73
C MET A 115 -18.81 3.74 -40.62
N GLU A 116 -19.18 2.97 -41.63
CA GLU A 116 -20.41 3.22 -42.42
C GLU A 116 -21.66 3.14 -41.54
N ALA A 117 -21.79 2.09 -40.73
CA ALA A 117 -22.91 1.94 -39.78
C ALA A 117 -23.00 3.09 -38.77
N SER A 118 -21.87 3.66 -38.33
CA SER A 118 -21.84 4.82 -37.41
C SER A 118 -22.43 6.10 -38.01
N LEU A 119 -22.59 6.22 -39.34
CA LEU A 119 -23.23 7.38 -39.98
C LEU A 119 -24.73 7.47 -39.66
N ALA A 120 -25.37 6.35 -39.29
CA ALA A 120 -26.78 6.28 -38.91
C ALA A 120 -27.06 6.65 -37.44
N VAL A 121 -26.04 7.15 -36.70
CA VAL A 121 -26.15 7.56 -35.30
C VAL A 121 -25.94 9.08 -35.19
N PRO A 122 -27.02 9.87 -34.95
CA PRO A 122 -26.93 11.32 -34.70
C PRO A 122 -26.24 11.59 -33.35
N THR A 123 -24.92 11.65 -33.39
CA THR A 123 -24.10 11.92 -32.21
C THR A 123 -24.09 13.41 -31.86
N ALA A 124 -24.06 13.69 -30.57
CA ALA A 124 -23.59 14.96 -30.05
C ALA A 124 -22.52 14.70 -28.98
N THR A 125 -21.73 15.73 -28.67
CA THR A 125 -20.57 15.60 -27.79
C THR A 125 -20.56 16.73 -26.77
N SER A 126 -20.58 16.37 -25.48
CA SER A 126 -20.21 17.28 -24.39
C SER A 126 -18.73 17.11 -24.07
N GLN A 127 -18.08 18.17 -23.59
CA GLN A 127 -16.71 18.11 -23.11
C GLN A 127 -16.56 18.85 -21.78
N ARG A 128 -15.65 18.38 -20.92
CA ARG A 128 -15.25 19.01 -19.67
C ARG A 128 -13.75 18.84 -19.49
N GLN A 129 -13.05 19.88 -19.04
CA GLN A 129 -11.67 19.78 -18.62
C GLN A 129 -11.65 19.45 -17.13
N ILE A 130 -11.00 18.35 -16.74
CA ILE A 130 -11.03 17.80 -15.37
C ILE A 130 -9.63 17.89 -14.75
N PRO A 131 -9.48 18.37 -13.50
CA PRO A 131 -8.21 18.38 -12.77
C PRO A 131 -7.77 16.97 -12.38
N ILE A 132 -6.48 16.68 -12.55
CA ILE A 132 -5.88 15.34 -12.42
C ILE A 132 -4.96 15.23 -11.20
N LYS A 133 -4.65 16.34 -10.50
CA LYS A 133 -3.73 16.37 -9.35
C LYS A 133 -4.05 15.28 -8.31
N LEU A 134 -5.28 15.22 -7.78
CA LEU A 134 -5.62 14.19 -6.77
C LEU A 134 -5.57 12.77 -7.33
N LEU A 135 -6.03 12.57 -8.56
CA LEU A 135 -6.00 11.28 -9.25
C LEU A 135 -4.55 10.79 -9.47
N ASP A 136 -3.59 11.67 -9.75
CA ASP A 136 -2.18 11.29 -9.87
C ASP A 136 -1.58 10.93 -8.49
N GLU A 137 -1.77 11.76 -7.45
CA GLU A 137 -1.20 11.46 -6.12
C GLU A 137 -1.79 10.20 -5.49
N ASN A 138 -3.10 10.00 -5.50
CA ASN A 138 -3.70 8.76 -4.98
C ASN A 138 -3.29 7.54 -5.82
N ARG A 139 -3.17 7.67 -7.14
CA ARG A 139 -2.65 6.58 -7.98
C ARG A 139 -1.17 6.29 -7.73
N ARG A 140 -0.36 7.27 -7.30
CA ARG A 140 1.02 7.03 -6.85
C ARG A 140 1.05 6.23 -5.56
N LEU A 141 0.31 6.63 -4.53
CA LEU A 141 0.22 5.90 -3.25
C LEU A 141 -0.26 4.45 -3.43
N ILE A 142 -1.32 4.24 -4.24
CA ILE A 142 -1.79 2.90 -4.63
C ILE A 142 -0.65 2.08 -5.23
N ASN A 143 0.10 2.65 -6.18
CA ASN A 143 1.15 1.92 -6.88
C ASN A 143 2.43 1.71 -6.06
N GLU A 144 2.74 2.59 -5.10
CA GLU A 144 3.85 2.39 -4.15
C GLU A 144 3.58 1.16 -3.28
N SER A 145 2.40 1.09 -2.64
CA SER A 145 2.00 -0.05 -1.80
C SER A 145 1.89 -1.36 -2.60
N ARG A 146 1.33 -1.30 -3.81
CA ARG A 146 1.20 -2.48 -4.70
C ARG A 146 2.54 -2.96 -5.24
N THR A 147 3.47 -2.05 -5.59
CA THR A 147 4.84 -2.44 -5.99
C THR A 147 5.59 -3.11 -4.84
N ALA A 148 5.41 -2.63 -3.60
CA ALA A 148 6.01 -3.24 -2.41
C ALA A 148 5.42 -4.63 -2.07
N SER A 149 4.21 -4.93 -2.56
CA SER A 149 3.50 -6.21 -2.38
C SER A 149 3.56 -7.13 -3.61
N ASP A 150 4.36 -6.76 -4.63
CA ASP A 150 4.52 -7.43 -5.93
C ASP A 150 3.23 -7.60 -6.78
N GLU A 151 2.32 -6.65 -6.69
CA GLU A 151 1.04 -6.67 -7.39
C GLU A 151 1.01 -5.83 -8.69
N SER A 152 0.01 -6.06 -9.54
CA SER A 152 -0.17 -5.29 -10.79
C SER A 152 -0.43 -3.80 -10.51
N LYS A 153 0.18 -2.93 -11.33
CA LYS A 153 0.08 -1.47 -11.19
C LYS A 153 -1.25 -0.95 -11.73
N ILE A 154 -1.96 -0.18 -10.90
CA ILE A 154 -3.22 0.47 -11.28
C ILE A 154 -2.97 1.66 -12.22
N SER A 155 -3.60 1.60 -13.39
CA SER A 155 -3.55 2.62 -14.43
C SER A 155 -4.55 3.76 -14.18
N PHE A 156 -4.30 4.93 -14.79
CA PHE A 156 -5.30 6.00 -14.85
C PHE A 156 -6.60 5.53 -15.50
N THR A 157 -6.51 4.69 -16.55
CA THR A 157 -7.66 4.14 -17.27
C THR A 157 -8.57 3.29 -16.38
N GLN A 158 -8.03 2.51 -15.44
CA GLN A 158 -8.83 1.72 -14.47
C GLN A 158 -9.60 2.63 -13.50
N LEU A 159 -8.93 3.63 -12.91
CA LEU A 159 -9.59 4.58 -11.98
C LEU A 159 -10.64 5.44 -12.68
N VAL A 160 -10.35 5.93 -13.89
CA VAL A 160 -11.31 6.67 -14.71
C VAL A 160 -12.48 5.79 -15.14
N ALA A 161 -12.24 4.56 -15.60
CA ALA A 161 -13.32 3.63 -15.93
C ALA A 161 -14.21 3.35 -14.71
N TRP A 162 -13.63 3.22 -13.52
CA TRP A 162 -14.38 3.04 -12.29
C TRP A 162 -15.25 4.25 -11.93
N ALA A 163 -14.74 5.47 -12.06
CA ALA A 163 -15.52 6.70 -11.89
C ALA A 163 -16.69 6.78 -12.89
N ILE A 164 -16.46 6.40 -14.16
CA ILE A 164 -17.52 6.31 -15.18
C ILE A 164 -18.57 5.25 -14.76
N VAL A 165 -18.16 4.07 -14.28
CA VAL A 165 -19.09 3.03 -13.78
C VAL A 165 -19.91 3.49 -12.57
N GLN A 166 -19.31 4.21 -11.61
CA GLN A 166 -20.09 4.76 -10.49
C GLN A 166 -21.04 5.88 -10.94
N ALA A 167 -20.61 6.77 -11.84
CA ALA A 167 -21.48 7.79 -12.42
C ALA A 167 -22.67 7.18 -13.19
N LEU A 168 -22.47 6.07 -13.92
CA LEU A 168 -23.54 5.36 -14.64
C LEU A 168 -24.64 4.81 -13.70
N LYS A 169 -24.35 4.56 -12.41
CA LYS A 169 -25.38 4.16 -11.42
C LYS A 169 -26.38 5.29 -11.17
N GLN A 170 -25.96 6.55 -11.27
CA GLN A 170 -26.81 7.74 -11.13
C GLN A 170 -27.37 8.23 -12.46
N PHE A 171 -26.66 7.98 -13.57
CA PHE A 171 -27.07 8.30 -14.94
C PHE A 171 -27.31 7.04 -15.79
N PRO A 172 -28.18 6.09 -15.38
CA PRO A 172 -28.35 4.79 -16.06
C PRO A 172 -28.85 4.95 -17.50
N ARG A 173 -29.48 6.08 -17.82
CA ARG A 173 -29.93 6.46 -19.17
C ARG A 173 -28.80 6.51 -20.21
N LEU A 174 -27.55 6.65 -19.81
CA LEU A 174 -26.38 6.62 -20.70
C LEU A 174 -25.95 5.19 -21.09
N ASN A 175 -26.47 4.17 -20.40
CA ASN A 175 -26.24 2.76 -20.68
C ASN A 175 -27.22 2.18 -21.73
N ASP A 176 -28.31 2.90 -22.00
CA ASP A 176 -29.37 2.51 -22.92
C ASP A 176 -28.96 2.67 -24.39
N ALA A 177 -29.72 2.06 -25.31
CA ALA A 177 -29.53 2.19 -26.75
C ALA A 177 -30.80 2.68 -27.46
N TYR A 178 -30.63 3.33 -28.61
CA TYR A 178 -31.72 3.60 -29.56
C TYR A 178 -31.88 2.40 -30.50
N ASP A 179 -33.13 2.04 -30.81
CA ASP A 179 -33.48 1.13 -31.90
C ASP A 179 -34.66 1.71 -32.71
N ALA A 180 -34.66 1.45 -34.02
CA ALA A 180 -35.76 1.82 -34.93
C ALA A 180 -36.64 0.61 -35.31
N GLY A 181 -36.07 -0.59 -35.34
CA GLY A 181 -36.74 -1.82 -35.80
C GLY A 181 -37.46 -1.66 -37.15
N GLU A 182 -38.55 -2.43 -37.32
CA GLU A 182 -39.58 -2.21 -38.35
C GLU A 182 -40.79 -1.42 -37.80
N GLY A 183 -40.62 -0.74 -36.66
CA GLY A 183 -41.70 -0.16 -35.86
C GLY A 183 -41.57 1.34 -35.62
N ALA A 184 -42.17 1.80 -34.52
CA ALA A 184 -41.90 3.14 -34.00
C ALA A 184 -40.51 3.15 -33.31
N PRO A 185 -39.77 4.27 -33.35
CA PRO A 185 -38.51 4.43 -32.62
C PRO A 185 -38.65 4.13 -31.12
N VAL A 186 -37.75 3.30 -30.58
CA VAL A 186 -37.76 2.88 -29.17
C VAL A 186 -36.43 3.13 -28.47
N ARG A 187 -36.53 3.31 -27.15
CA ARG A 187 -35.40 3.34 -26.21
C ARG A 187 -35.25 1.95 -25.59
N VAL A 188 -34.20 1.23 -25.96
CA VAL A 188 -33.85 -0.08 -25.39
C VAL A 188 -33.13 0.15 -24.07
N ARG A 189 -33.85 -0.03 -22.96
CA ARG A 189 -33.28 0.08 -21.60
C ARG A 189 -32.32 -1.08 -21.33
N ARG A 190 -31.16 -0.81 -20.71
CA ARG A 190 -30.18 -1.85 -20.34
C ARG A 190 -29.81 -1.82 -18.86
N GLU A 191 -30.05 -2.93 -18.17
CA GLU A 191 -29.78 -3.09 -16.73
C GLU A 191 -28.35 -3.52 -16.42
N GLU A 192 -27.72 -4.29 -17.32
CA GLU A 192 -26.31 -4.70 -17.22
C GLU A 192 -25.41 -3.64 -17.86
N ILE A 193 -24.30 -3.29 -17.21
CA ILE A 193 -23.24 -2.47 -17.83
C ILE A 193 -22.20 -3.41 -18.45
N ARG A 194 -22.01 -3.31 -19.78
CA ARG A 194 -20.93 -4.00 -20.51
C ARG A 194 -19.92 -2.96 -20.96
N PHE A 195 -18.94 -2.73 -20.09
CA PHE A 195 -18.01 -1.62 -20.18
C PHE A 195 -16.85 -1.92 -21.12
N GLY A 196 -16.86 -1.31 -22.30
CA GLY A 196 -15.80 -1.44 -23.30
C GLY A 196 -14.53 -0.70 -22.89
N LEU A 197 -13.38 -1.36 -22.95
CA LEU A 197 -12.06 -0.75 -22.75
C LEU A 197 -11.30 -0.78 -24.08
N ALA A 198 -10.97 0.40 -24.62
CA ALA A 198 -10.20 0.47 -25.85
C ALA A 198 -8.72 0.14 -25.60
N VAL A 199 -8.26 -0.98 -26.17
CA VAL A 199 -6.89 -1.46 -26.10
C VAL A 199 -6.24 -1.29 -27.47
N ASP A 200 -5.17 -0.48 -27.51
CA ASP A 200 -4.31 -0.41 -28.69
C ASP A 200 -3.35 -1.61 -28.70
N VAL A 201 -3.33 -2.34 -29.81
CA VAL A 201 -2.54 -3.56 -30.01
C VAL A 201 -1.65 -3.37 -31.24
N GLU A 202 -0.34 -3.37 -30.99
CA GLU A 202 0.70 -3.35 -32.04
C GLU A 202 1.00 -4.80 -32.49
N ARG A 203 1.03 -5.01 -33.80
CA ARG A 203 1.38 -6.30 -34.43
C ARG A 203 2.87 -6.39 -34.74
N SER A 204 3.33 -7.61 -35.03
CA SER A 204 4.70 -7.90 -35.45
C SER A 204 5.16 -7.26 -36.77
N ASP A 205 4.25 -6.64 -37.53
CA ASP A 205 4.53 -5.85 -38.74
C ASP A 205 4.58 -4.33 -38.46
N GLY A 206 4.48 -3.90 -37.20
CA GLY A 206 4.40 -2.51 -36.78
C GLY A 206 3.02 -1.86 -36.98
N SER A 207 2.03 -2.57 -37.53
CA SER A 207 0.68 -2.07 -37.65
C SER A 207 -0.03 -2.07 -36.28
N ARG A 208 -0.69 -0.95 -35.96
CA ARG A 208 -1.48 -0.81 -34.73
C ARG A 208 -2.96 -1.01 -35.02
N THR A 209 -3.72 -1.49 -34.05
CA THR A 209 -5.17 -1.67 -34.18
C THR A 209 -5.83 -1.56 -32.82
N LEU A 210 -6.83 -0.68 -32.74
CA LEU A 210 -7.67 -0.50 -31.57
C LEU A 210 -8.72 -1.62 -31.51
N LEU A 211 -8.76 -2.35 -30.40
CA LEU A 211 -9.79 -3.32 -30.06
C LEU A 211 -10.58 -2.80 -28.87
N VAL A 212 -11.90 -2.99 -28.84
CA VAL A 212 -12.76 -2.55 -27.71
C VAL A 212 -13.54 -3.72 -27.11
N PRO A 213 -12.86 -4.70 -26.47
CA PRO A 213 -13.52 -5.72 -25.67
C PRO A 213 -14.18 -5.10 -24.42
N ASN A 214 -15.20 -5.78 -23.86
CA ASN A 214 -15.97 -5.32 -22.71
C ASN A 214 -15.81 -6.21 -21.47
N VAL A 215 -15.88 -5.57 -20.30
CA VAL A 215 -16.09 -6.23 -19.00
C VAL A 215 -17.60 -6.20 -18.69
N LYS A 216 -18.16 -7.34 -18.30
CA LYS A 216 -19.62 -7.55 -18.15
C LYS A 216 -20.05 -7.53 -16.69
N GLY A 217 -21.26 -7.03 -16.41
CA GLY A 217 -21.84 -6.98 -15.06
C GLY A 217 -21.08 -6.09 -14.07
N VAL A 218 -20.36 -5.06 -14.55
CA VAL A 218 -19.48 -4.22 -13.71
C VAL A 218 -20.22 -3.44 -12.63
N GLU A 219 -21.54 -3.26 -12.76
CA GLU A 219 -22.38 -2.63 -11.76
C GLU A 219 -22.44 -3.40 -10.42
N LYS A 220 -22.10 -4.70 -10.43
CA LYS A 220 -22.11 -5.63 -9.29
C LYS A 220 -20.72 -5.89 -8.68
N MET A 221 -19.66 -5.29 -9.23
CA MET A 221 -18.28 -5.50 -8.76
C MET A 221 -17.90 -4.51 -7.65
N GLY A 222 -16.81 -4.81 -6.93
CA GLY A 222 -15.95 -3.81 -6.27
C GLY A 222 -14.75 -3.46 -7.16
N PHE A 223 -13.99 -2.42 -6.81
CA PHE A 223 -12.90 -1.91 -7.65
C PHE A 223 -11.81 -2.95 -7.92
N ALA A 224 -11.40 -3.74 -6.92
CA ALA A 224 -10.36 -4.76 -7.11
C ALA A 224 -10.79 -5.85 -8.12
N ALA A 225 -12.05 -6.31 -8.04
CA ALA A 225 -12.61 -7.26 -8.99
C ALA A 225 -12.71 -6.66 -10.41
N PHE A 226 -13.14 -5.40 -10.51
CA PHE A 226 -13.17 -4.68 -11.79
C PHE A 226 -11.77 -4.50 -12.39
N ALA A 227 -10.78 -4.10 -11.57
CA ALA A 227 -9.41 -3.88 -12.00
C ALA A 227 -8.75 -5.17 -12.51
N ALA A 228 -8.96 -6.30 -11.82
CA ALA A 228 -8.49 -7.62 -12.24
C ALA A 228 -9.16 -8.10 -13.54
N ALA A 229 -10.47 -7.87 -13.70
CA ALA A 229 -11.18 -8.18 -14.94
C ALA A 229 -10.73 -7.32 -16.13
N ALA A 230 -10.42 -6.03 -15.88
CA ALA A 230 -9.82 -5.14 -16.86
C ALA A 230 -8.40 -5.57 -17.26
N ASP A 231 -7.55 -5.93 -16.29
CA ASP A 231 -6.20 -6.46 -16.54
C ASP A 231 -6.25 -7.75 -17.38
N ASP A 232 -7.18 -8.68 -17.09
CA ASP A 232 -7.37 -9.88 -17.91
C ASP A 232 -7.79 -9.57 -19.35
N VAL A 233 -8.78 -8.68 -19.53
CA VAL A 233 -9.26 -8.29 -20.86
C VAL A 233 -8.15 -7.62 -21.68
N VAL A 234 -7.36 -6.72 -21.07
CA VAL A 234 -6.19 -6.08 -21.72
C VAL A 234 -5.10 -7.11 -22.06
N ARG A 235 -4.84 -8.07 -21.17
CA ARG A 235 -3.89 -9.17 -21.38
C ARG A 235 -4.34 -10.09 -22.51
N ARG A 236 -5.63 -10.44 -22.60
CA ARG A 236 -6.20 -11.25 -23.68
C ARG A 236 -6.22 -10.50 -25.02
N ALA A 237 -6.48 -9.20 -25.02
CA ALA A 237 -6.35 -8.35 -26.20
C ALA A 237 -4.91 -8.38 -26.78
N ARG A 238 -3.91 -8.10 -25.94
CA ARG A 238 -2.49 -8.08 -26.34
C ARG A 238 -1.93 -9.44 -26.73
N THR A 239 -2.48 -10.54 -26.20
CA THR A 239 -2.04 -11.92 -26.52
C THR A 239 -2.84 -12.58 -27.64
N GLY A 240 -3.79 -11.88 -28.28
CA GLY A 240 -4.63 -12.44 -29.34
C GLY A 240 -5.64 -13.49 -28.86
N LYS A 241 -6.01 -13.47 -27.58
CA LYS A 241 -6.89 -14.45 -26.90
C LYS A 241 -8.28 -13.88 -26.59
N LEU A 242 -8.76 -12.94 -27.40
CA LEU A 242 -10.15 -12.50 -27.38
C LEU A 242 -11.01 -13.38 -28.28
N SER A 243 -12.26 -13.53 -27.89
CA SER A 243 -13.33 -14.22 -28.62
C SER A 243 -14.37 -13.22 -29.12
N LEU A 244 -15.32 -13.65 -29.95
CA LEU A 244 -16.42 -12.77 -30.38
C LEU A 244 -17.24 -12.25 -29.20
N THR A 245 -17.47 -13.08 -28.18
CA THR A 245 -18.29 -12.71 -27.02
C THR A 245 -17.68 -11.61 -26.17
N ASP A 246 -16.36 -11.35 -26.27
CA ASP A 246 -15.70 -10.22 -25.61
C ASP A 246 -16.12 -8.87 -26.19
N PHE A 247 -16.64 -8.82 -27.43
CA PHE A 247 -17.09 -7.58 -28.08
C PHE A 247 -18.61 -7.40 -28.07
N GLU A 248 -19.37 -8.44 -27.71
CA GLU A 248 -20.82 -8.49 -27.87
C GLU A 248 -21.58 -7.64 -26.84
N GLY A 249 -22.38 -6.69 -27.36
CA GLY A 249 -23.35 -5.92 -26.58
C GLY A 249 -22.75 -4.82 -25.69
N THR A 250 -21.54 -4.33 -25.99
CA THR A 250 -20.93 -3.17 -25.32
C THR A 250 -21.93 -2.02 -25.18
N THR A 251 -22.15 -1.53 -23.96
CA THR A 251 -23.19 -0.54 -23.65
C THR A 251 -22.63 0.88 -23.59
N VAL A 252 -21.48 1.02 -22.95
CA VAL A 252 -20.66 2.22 -22.78
C VAL A 252 -19.20 1.82 -22.98
N SER A 253 -18.34 2.70 -23.49
CA SER A 253 -16.90 2.41 -23.56
C SER A 253 -16.01 3.62 -23.27
N LEU A 254 -14.79 3.35 -22.82
CA LEU A 254 -13.72 4.32 -22.59
C LEU A 254 -12.61 4.13 -23.63
N THR A 255 -12.18 5.23 -24.26
CA THR A 255 -10.98 5.27 -25.11
C THR A 255 -9.99 6.31 -24.61
N ASN A 256 -8.68 6.01 -24.72
CA ASN A 256 -7.61 6.84 -24.15
C ASN A 256 -6.57 7.28 -25.21
N PRO A 257 -6.96 8.11 -26.20
CA PRO A 257 -6.04 8.69 -27.19
C PRO A 257 -5.04 9.70 -26.57
N GLY A 258 -5.26 10.13 -25.33
CA GLY A 258 -4.30 10.94 -24.57
C GLY A 258 -2.93 10.31 -24.40
N THR A 259 -2.83 8.97 -24.47
CA THR A 259 -1.56 8.22 -24.54
C THR A 259 -0.71 8.54 -25.77
N LEU A 260 -1.31 9.13 -26.81
CA LEU A 260 -0.65 9.57 -28.04
C LEU A 260 -0.50 11.11 -28.12
N GLY A 261 -0.68 11.82 -27.00
CA GLY A 261 -0.64 13.29 -26.94
C GLY A 261 -1.91 14.00 -27.42
N THR A 262 -2.98 13.26 -27.75
CA THR A 262 -4.24 13.83 -28.23
C THR A 262 -4.94 14.60 -27.10
N THR A 263 -5.16 15.91 -27.23
CA THR A 263 -5.73 16.77 -26.17
C THR A 263 -7.23 16.58 -25.94
N ALA A 264 -7.98 16.25 -26.99
CA ALA A 264 -9.39 15.87 -26.97
C ALA A 264 -9.72 15.02 -28.20
N SER A 265 -10.76 14.18 -28.12
CA SER A 265 -11.19 13.32 -29.24
C SER A 265 -12.70 13.20 -29.31
N VAL A 266 -13.25 13.07 -30.52
CA VAL A 266 -14.68 12.85 -30.77
C VAL A 266 -14.84 11.47 -31.41
N PRO A 267 -14.96 10.39 -30.60
CA PRO A 267 -15.09 9.03 -31.10
C PRO A 267 -16.42 8.80 -31.81
N ARG A 268 -16.41 7.98 -32.86
CA ARG A 268 -17.62 7.59 -33.61
C ARG A 268 -18.42 6.54 -32.83
N LEU A 269 -19.62 6.91 -32.37
CA LEU A 269 -20.54 6.02 -31.66
C LEU A 269 -21.08 4.94 -32.62
N LEU A 270 -21.07 3.69 -32.17
CA LEU A 270 -21.59 2.56 -32.95
C LEU A 270 -23.10 2.36 -32.68
N PRO A 271 -23.89 1.88 -33.66
CA PRO A 271 -25.28 1.49 -33.43
C PRO A 271 -25.41 0.49 -32.28
N GLY A 272 -26.41 0.69 -31.43
CA GLY A 272 -26.61 -0.15 -30.25
C GLY A 272 -25.68 0.17 -29.07
N GLN A 273 -24.93 1.28 -29.08
CA GLN A 273 -24.18 1.81 -27.94
C GLN A 273 -24.74 3.20 -27.56
N GLY A 274 -24.87 3.52 -26.26
CA GLY A 274 -25.41 4.79 -25.80
C GLY A 274 -24.37 5.92 -25.75
N LEU A 275 -23.15 5.58 -25.33
CA LEU A 275 -22.09 6.53 -24.98
C LEU A 275 -20.68 5.98 -25.24
N ILE A 276 -19.78 6.80 -25.79
CA ILE A 276 -18.33 6.63 -25.65
C ILE A 276 -17.75 7.84 -24.89
N VAL A 277 -16.97 7.56 -23.85
CA VAL A 277 -16.12 8.54 -23.16
C VAL A 277 -14.71 8.48 -23.76
N ALA A 278 -14.09 9.63 -24.05
CA ALA A 278 -12.67 9.69 -24.42
C ALA A 278 -11.86 10.58 -23.47
N THR A 279 -10.69 10.10 -23.06
CA THR A 279 -9.73 10.89 -22.26
C THR A 279 -8.60 11.43 -23.13
N GLY A 280 -8.43 12.75 -23.08
CA GLY A 280 -7.28 13.46 -23.64
C GLY A 280 -6.01 13.29 -22.81
N ALA A 281 -4.91 13.85 -23.31
CA ALA A 281 -3.60 13.82 -22.66
C ALA A 281 -3.63 14.57 -21.33
N ILE A 282 -2.91 14.03 -20.33
CA ILE A 282 -2.73 14.68 -19.03
C ILE A 282 -1.57 15.67 -19.16
N GLY A 283 -1.84 16.97 -19.02
CA GLY A 283 -0.85 18.03 -19.15
C GLY A 283 -1.26 19.28 -18.37
N TYR A 284 -0.41 20.30 -18.33
CA TYR A 284 -0.82 21.61 -17.82
C TYR A 284 -1.69 22.34 -18.87
N PRO A 285 -2.56 23.28 -18.47
CA PRO A 285 -3.23 24.16 -19.43
C PRO A 285 -2.22 24.92 -20.29
N ALA A 286 -2.61 25.36 -21.48
CA ALA A 286 -1.69 25.89 -22.50
C ALA A 286 -0.86 27.08 -22.00
N GLU A 287 -1.50 27.93 -21.20
CA GLU A 287 -0.99 29.14 -20.55
C GLU A 287 0.15 28.84 -19.57
N PHE A 288 0.16 27.63 -18.99
CA PHE A 288 1.12 27.17 -17.99
C PHE A 288 2.12 26.13 -18.53
N SER A 289 1.92 25.67 -19.77
CA SER A 289 2.59 24.50 -20.36
C SER A 289 4.12 24.58 -20.46
N ALA A 290 4.70 25.77 -20.37
CA ALA A 290 6.14 26.03 -20.43
C ALA A 290 6.68 26.80 -19.19
N MET A 291 5.92 26.86 -18.09
CA MET A 291 6.42 27.41 -16.82
C MET A 291 7.36 26.43 -16.12
N ALA A 292 8.21 26.96 -15.25
CA ALA A 292 9.12 26.18 -14.41
C ALA A 292 8.33 25.31 -13.41
N PRO A 293 8.74 24.05 -13.14
CA PRO A 293 8.07 23.16 -12.18
C PRO A 293 7.86 23.77 -10.79
N GLU A 294 8.81 24.60 -10.36
CA GLU A 294 8.85 25.28 -9.08
C GLU A 294 7.71 26.32 -9.04
N THR A 295 7.63 27.21 -10.03
CA THR A 295 6.57 28.20 -10.18
C THR A 295 5.18 27.57 -10.35
N LEU A 296 5.08 26.44 -11.06
CA LEU A 296 3.83 25.67 -11.17
C LEU A 296 3.36 25.14 -9.80
N SER A 297 4.29 24.83 -8.90
CA SER A 297 4.03 24.31 -7.56
C SER A 297 3.74 25.42 -6.55
N GLU A 298 4.43 26.57 -6.65
CA GLU A 298 4.10 27.80 -5.93
C GLU A 298 2.65 28.23 -6.23
N LEU A 299 2.28 28.28 -7.51
CA LEU A 299 0.96 28.69 -7.99
C LEU A 299 -0.14 27.60 -7.89
N ALA A 300 0.18 26.40 -7.36
CA ALA A 300 -0.74 25.25 -7.27
C ALA A 300 -1.45 24.88 -8.60
N VAL A 301 -0.75 24.99 -9.73
CA VAL A 301 -1.34 24.68 -11.03
C VAL A 301 -1.55 23.16 -11.15
N SER A 302 -2.81 22.76 -11.27
CA SER A 302 -3.18 21.36 -11.52
C SER A 302 -2.85 20.96 -12.95
N LYS A 303 -2.41 19.71 -13.16
CA LYS A 303 -2.52 19.08 -14.48
C LYS A 303 -3.99 18.77 -14.75
N VAL A 304 -4.40 18.91 -15.99
CA VAL A 304 -5.76 18.67 -16.48
C VAL A 304 -5.76 17.61 -17.59
N ALA A 305 -6.92 17.02 -17.83
CA ALA A 305 -7.19 16.29 -19.07
C ALA A 305 -8.60 16.63 -19.57
N THR A 306 -8.79 16.70 -20.88
CA THR A 306 -10.13 16.89 -21.47
C THR A 306 -10.85 15.55 -21.53
N PHE A 307 -12.03 15.47 -20.93
CA PHE A 307 -12.94 14.35 -21.05
C PHE A 307 -14.05 14.74 -22.03
N THR A 308 -14.26 13.93 -23.06
CA THR A 308 -15.41 14.07 -23.96
C THR A 308 -16.38 12.93 -23.73
N SER A 309 -17.67 13.25 -23.88
CA SER A 309 -18.79 12.30 -23.80
C SER A 309 -19.53 12.42 -25.12
N THR A 310 -19.41 11.41 -25.99
CA THR A 310 -20.09 11.36 -27.29
C THR A 310 -21.23 10.35 -27.24
N TYR A 311 -22.45 10.83 -27.41
CA TYR A 311 -23.69 10.13 -27.07
C TYR A 311 -24.72 10.21 -28.20
N ASP A 312 -25.68 9.28 -28.21
CA ASP A 312 -26.81 9.30 -29.16
C ASP A 312 -27.83 10.36 -28.75
N HIS A 313 -27.89 11.47 -29.49
CA HIS A 313 -28.73 12.62 -29.16
C HIS A 313 -30.24 12.33 -29.32
N ARG A 314 -30.62 11.17 -29.89
CA ARG A 314 -32.02 10.70 -29.96
C ARG A 314 -32.56 10.25 -28.61
N ILE A 315 -31.69 9.81 -27.70
CA ILE A 315 -32.09 9.23 -26.39
C ILE A 315 -31.41 9.89 -25.19
N ILE A 316 -30.32 10.63 -25.37
CA ILE A 316 -29.54 11.26 -24.31
C ILE A 316 -29.49 12.77 -24.57
N GLN A 317 -29.70 13.59 -23.53
CA GLN A 317 -29.72 15.05 -23.67
C GLN A 317 -28.37 15.68 -23.34
N GLY A 318 -28.02 16.80 -23.97
CA GLY A 318 -26.75 17.49 -23.72
C GLY A 318 -26.54 17.95 -22.27
N ALA A 319 -27.61 18.33 -21.57
CA ALA A 319 -27.56 18.65 -20.14
C ALA A 319 -27.26 17.40 -19.28
N GLU A 320 -27.83 16.25 -19.63
CA GLU A 320 -27.62 14.95 -18.95
C GLU A 320 -26.17 14.47 -19.14
N SER A 321 -25.63 14.56 -20.36
CA SER A 321 -24.22 14.29 -20.65
C SER A 321 -23.25 15.30 -20.01
N GLY A 322 -23.64 16.57 -19.88
CA GLY A 322 -22.85 17.61 -19.21
C GLY A 322 -22.77 17.42 -17.69
N ALA A 323 -23.89 17.05 -17.07
CA ALA A 323 -23.97 16.68 -15.65
C ALA A 323 -23.17 15.41 -15.35
N PHE A 324 -23.25 14.39 -16.23
CA PHE A 324 -22.47 13.15 -16.10
C PHE A 324 -20.96 13.38 -16.11
N LEU A 325 -20.44 14.25 -17.00
CA LEU A 325 -19.03 14.63 -16.98
C LEU A 325 -18.65 15.39 -15.70
N GLY A 326 -19.55 16.19 -15.14
CA GLY A 326 -19.37 16.81 -13.82
C GLY A 326 -19.32 15.78 -12.69
N ARG A 327 -20.17 14.76 -12.76
CA ARG A 327 -20.18 13.68 -11.77
C ARG A 327 -18.89 12.84 -11.81
N ILE A 328 -18.30 12.65 -12.98
CA ILE A 328 -16.98 12.03 -13.11
C ILE A 328 -15.89 12.91 -12.48
N GLU A 329 -15.96 14.24 -12.65
CA GLU A 329 -15.04 15.17 -11.95
C GLU A 329 -15.19 15.08 -10.43
N GLU A 330 -16.41 15.14 -9.89
CA GLU A 330 -16.69 15.01 -8.45
C GLU A 330 -16.07 13.73 -7.85
N LEU A 331 -16.27 12.58 -8.50
CA LEU A 331 -15.72 11.30 -8.07
C LEU A 331 -14.19 11.28 -8.14
N LEU A 332 -13.59 11.81 -9.21
CA LEU A 332 -12.13 11.90 -9.34
C LEU A 332 -11.51 12.94 -8.39
N LEU A 333 -12.31 13.89 -7.87
CA LEU A 333 -11.99 14.78 -6.76
C LEU A 333 -12.26 14.17 -5.37
N GLY A 334 -12.74 12.93 -5.29
CA GLY A 334 -12.89 12.15 -4.06
C GLY A 334 -14.26 12.23 -3.40
N GLN A 335 -15.28 12.80 -4.04
CA GLN A 335 -16.63 12.84 -3.49
C GLN A 335 -17.20 11.43 -3.25
N ASP A 336 -18.14 11.34 -2.30
CA ASP A 336 -18.83 10.10 -1.88
C ASP A 336 -17.88 8.98 -1.40
N GLY A 337 -16.67 9.33 -0.96
CA GLY A 337 -15.66 8.39 -0.48
C GLY A 337 -15.06 7.53 -1.59
N PHE A 338 -14.94 8.07 -2.81
CA PHE A 338 -14.48 7.33 -3.98
C PHE A 338 -13.10 6.69 -3.79
N TYR A 339 -12.15 7.39 -3.17
CA TYR A 339 -10.81 6.85 -2.94
C TYR A 339 -10.78 5.91 -1.73
N GLU A 340 -11.59 6.15 -0.71
CA GLU A 340 -11.76 5.32 0.47
C GLU A 340 -12.30 3.94 0.09
N GLN A 341 -13.29 3.89 -0.82
CA GLN A 341 -13.77 2.65 -1.44
C GLN A 341 -12.67 1.95 -2.25
N VAL A 342 -11.96 2.69 -3.11
CA VAL A 342 -10.85 2.14 -3.93
C VAL A 342 -9.71 1.58 -3.08
N PHE A 343 -9.33 2.25 -1.99
CA PHE A 343 -8.25 1.81 -1.10
C PHE A 343 -8.72 0.63 -0.22
N GLY A 344 -9.97 0.64 0.25
CA GLY A 344 -10.57 -0.45 0.99
C GLY A 344 -10.73 -1.74 0.17
N ASP A 345 -11.24 -1.63 -1.07
CA ASP A 345 -11.34 -2.76 -2.01
C ASP A 345 -9.96 -3.36 -2.36
N LEU A 346 -8.91 -2.55 -2.37
CA LEU A 346 -7.52 -2.97 -2.57
C LEU A 346 -6.79 -3.36 -1.28
N ALA A 347 -7.45 -3.33 -0.12
CA ALA A 347 -6.88 -3.58 1.22
C ALA A 347 -5.58 -2.79 1.50
N LEU A 348 -5.53 -1.52 1.08
CA LEU A 348 -4.33 -0.68 1.24
C LEU A 348 -4.22 -0.14 2.68
N PRO A 349 -3.01 -0.21 3.29
CA PRO A 349 -2.83 0.14 4.70
C PRO A 349 -2.75 1.66 4.97
N TYR A 350 -3.09 2.52 4.00
CA TYR A 350 -2.92 3.98 4.13
C TYR A 350 -4.24 4.71 3.86
N LYS A 351 -4.48 5.80 4.60
CA LYS A 351 -5.53 6.78 4.26
C LYS A 351 -5.25 7.37 2.86
N PRO A 352 -6.26 7.54 1.99
CA PRO A 352 -6.09 8.32 0.76
C PRO A 352 -5.81 9.80 1.08
N LEU A 353 -5.34 10.53 0.06
CA LEU A 353 -5.31 11.99 0.06
C LEU A 353 -6.68 12.52 -0.40
N HIS A 354 -7.07 13.70 0.09
CA HIS A 354 -8.34 14.37 -0.26
C HIS A 354 -8.10 15.65 -1.05
N TRP A 355 -9.12 16.11 -1.78
CA TRP A 355 -9.09 17.43 -2.39
C TRP A 355 -9.26 18.50 -1.30
N ALA A 356 -8.33 19.45 -1.26
CA ALA A 356 -8.38 20.60 -0.36
C ALA A 356 -8.22 21.89 -1.17
N VAL A 357 -8.81 22.98 -0.69
CA VAL A 357 -8.48 24.32 -1.20
C VAL A 357 -7.06 24.66 -0.75
N ASP A 358 -6.22 25.08 -1.68
CA ASP A 358 -4.86 25.50 -1.38
C ASP A 358 -4.86 26.75 -0.49
N LYS A 359 -4.03 26.73 0.54
CA LYS A 359 -3.84 27.85 1.49
C LYS A 359 -2.40 28.33 1.35
N ASN A 360 -2.03 28.89 0.19
CA ASN A 360 -0.64 29.21 -0.11
C ASN A 360 -0.27 30.69 0.02
N PRO A 361 0.92 31.03 0.56
CA PRO A 361 1.34 32.39 0.85
C PRO A 361 2.10 33.04 -0.31
N ALA A 362 1.73 32.77 -1.56
CA ALA A 362 2.37 33.36 -2.75
C ALA A 362 2.33 34.91 -2.78
N PHE A 363 1.60 35.53 -1.83
CA PHE A 363 1.53 36.98 -1.59
C PHE A 363 1.76 37.37 -0.11
N GLY A 364 2.31 36.48 0.74
CA GLY A 364 2.33 36.68 2.19
C GLY A 364 3.39 35.88 2.97
N ARG A 365 4.60 36.43 3.09
CA ARG A 365 5.79 35.89 3.81
C ARG A 365 5.57 35.27 5.21
N ARG A 366 4.45 35.57 5.88
CA ARG A 366 4.11 34.98 7.18
C ARG A 366 3.85 33.48 7.05
N ASP A 367 2.96 33.08 6.14
CA ASP A 367 2.41 31.72 6.17
C ASP A 367 3.39 30.71 5.52
N GLU A 368 4.40 31.20 4.79
CA GLU A 368 5.59 30.42 4.38
C GLU A 368 6.33 29.88 5.61
N ILE A 369 6.57 30.76 6.59
CA ILE A 369 7.27 30.45 7.85
C ILE A 369 6.39 29.52 8.70
N GLU A 370 5.07 29.72 8.71
CA GLU A 370 4.15 28.82 9.41
C GLU A 370 4.14 27.42 8.78
N LYS A 371 4.03 27.27 7.45
CA LYS A 371 4.16 25.96 6.77
C LYS A 371 5.53 25.31 7.00
N GLN A 372 6.62 26.07 6.93
CA GLN A 372 7.96 25.56 7.19
C GLN A 372 8.12 25.02 8.62
N ALA A 373 7.53 25.67 9.62
CA ALA A 373 7.49 25.16 10.99
C ALA A 373 6.70 23.84 11.07
N ARG A 374 5.52 23.78 10.42
CA ARG A 374 4.67 22.57 10.35
C ARG A 374 5.36 21.37 9.71
N VAL A 375 6.16 21.56 8.66
CA VAL A 375 6.95 20.48 8.04
C VAL A 375 8.04 19.95 8.99
N LEU A 376 8.66 20.81 9.81
CA LEU A 376 9.64 20.37 10.81
C LEU A 376 8.98 19.63 11.99
N GLU A 377 7.79 20.05 12.42
CA GLU A 377 6.97 19.32 13.39
C GLU A 377 6.62 17.92 12.86
N LEU A 378 6.14 17.81 11.60
CA LEU A 378 5.83 16.54 10.93
C LEU A 378 7.06 15.62 10.83
N ILE A 379 8.22 16.15 10.44
CA ILE A 379 9.49 15.38 10.43
C ILE A 379 9.84 14.85 11.83
N ASN A 380 9.61 15.63 12.89
CA ASN A 380 9.80 15.13 14.25
C ASN A 380 8.73 14.10 14.65
N ALA A 381 7.46 14.29 14.24
CA ALA A 381 6.39 13.35 14.52
C ALA A 381 6.66 11.96 13.90
N TYR A 382 7.09 11.89 12.63
CA TYR A 382 7.52 10.62 12.02
C TYR A 382 8.71 9.98 12.76
N ARG A 383 9.68 10.76 13.25
CA ARG A 383 10.80 10.26 14.07
C ARG A 383 10.38 9.75 15.45
N VAL A 384 9.27 10.25 16.01
CA VAL A 384 8.77 9.92 17.36
C VAL A 384 7.70 8.83 17.34
N ARG A 385 6.86 8.78 16.29
CA ARG A 385 5.65 7.96 16.19
C ARG A 385 5.51 7.14 14.91
N GLY A 386 6.43 7.22 13.94
CA GLY A 386 6.32 6.48 12.68
C GLY A 386 6.15 4.96 12.83
N HIS A 387 6.71 4.41 13.92
CA HIS A 387 6.57 3.02 14.33
C HIS A 387 5.12 2.58 14.62
N LEU A 388 4.20 3.51 14.92
CA LEU A 388 2.77 3.24 15.13
C LEU A 388 2.04 2.88 13.82
N ILE A 389 2.61 3.24 12.67
CA ILE A 389 2.03 3.00 11.33
C ILE A 389 2.97 2.18 10.43
N ALA A 390 3.92 1.46 11.04
CA ALA A 390 4.86 0.61 10.33
C ALA A 390 4.23 -0.74 9.95
N ASP A 391 4.61 -1.29 8.79
CA ASP A 391 4.12 -2.58 8.27
C ASP A 391 4.81 -3.77 8.96
N VAL A 392 4.75 -3.79 10.29
CA VAL A 392 5.49 -4.73 11.16
C VAL A 392 4.73 -6.03 11.46
N ASP A 393 3.42 -6.09 11.26
CA ASP A 393 2.61 -7.30 11.46
C ASP A 393 2.47 -8.11 10.15
N PRO A 394 2.99 -9.36 10.06
CA PRO A 394 2.73 -10.30 8.96
C PRO A 394 1.24 -10.47 8.61
N LEU A 395 0.39 -10.55 9.63
CA LEU A 395 -1.03 -10.85 9.48
C LEU A 395 -1.87 -9.60 9.15
N ARG A 396 -1.29 -8.40 9.24
CA ARG A 396 -1.93 -7.08 9.08
C ARG A 396 -3.28 -6.96 9.81
N MET A 397 -3.36 -7.47 11.03
CA MET A 397 -4.58 -7.58 11.84
C MET A 397 -5.26 -6.22 12.03
N VAL A 398 -4.46 -5.15 12.16
CA VAL A 398 -4.92 -3.76 12.04
C VAL A 398 -4.98 -3.40 10.55
N PRO A 399 -6.17 -3.06 9.98
CA PRO A 399 -6.33 -2.93 8.53
C PRO A 399 -5.85 -1.59 7.94
N VAL A 400 -5.68 -0.54 8.77
CA VAL A 400 -5.25 0.79 8.32
C VAL A 400 -4.16 1.30 9.26
N HIS A 401 -3.01 1.65 8.71
CA HIS A 401 -1.88 2.26 9.41
C HIS A 401 -2.01 3.79 9.35
N GLU A 402 -2.97 4.34 10.09
CA GLU A 402 -3.17 5.79 10.25
C GLU A 402 -2.87 6.27 11.68
N HIS A 403 -2.42 7.52 11.79
CA HIS A 403 -2.26 8.20 13.06
C HIS A 403 -2.35 9.72 12.82
N PRO A 404 -3.17 10.50 13.55
CA PRO A 404 -3.38 11.92 13.27
C PRO A 404 -2.09 12.74 13.22
N GLU A 405 -1.15 12.53 14.15
CA GLU A 405 0.16 13.21 14.15
C GLU A 405 1.08 12.86 12.96
N LEU A 406 0.66 12.01 12.01
CA LEU A 406 1.41 11.62 10.82
C LEU A 406 0.66 11.95 9.50
N ASP A 407 -0.57 12.47 9.62
CA ASP A 407 -1.40 12.96 8.52
C ASP A 407 -1.05 14.43 8.21
N LEU A 408 -1.10 14.80 6.93
CA LEU A 408 -0.76 16.15 6.45
C LEU A 408 -1.81 17.18 6.88
N GLU A 409 -3.07 16.76 6.90
CA GLU A 409 -4.23 17.61 7.18
C GLU A 409 -4.20 18.16 8.61
N THR A 410 -3.69 17.38 9.58
CA THR A 410 -3.45 17.79 10.97
C THR A 410 -2.48 18.98 11.09
N TYR A 411 -1.55 19.10 10.15
CA TYR A 411 -0.57 20.20 10.10
C TYR A 411 -1.00 21.36 9.19
N GLY A 412 -2.21 21.28 8.59
CA GLY A 412 -2.69 22.26 7.61
C GLY A 412 -2.01 22.16 6.24
N LEU A 413 -1.27 21.08 5.99
CA LEU A 413 -0.62 20.80 4.72
C LEU A 413 -1.57 20.05 3.78
N THR A 414 -1.44 20.29 2.48
CA THR A 414 -2.39 19.84 1.45
C THR A 414 -1.70 19.10 0.30
N ILE A 415 -2.48 18.51 -0.61
CA ILE A 415 -1.97 17.92 -1.86
C ILE A 415 -1.16 18.90 -2.73
N TRP A 416 -1.36 20.21 -2.57
CA TRP A 416 -0.66 21.26 -3.30
C TRP A 416 0.74 21.53 -2.74
N ASP A 417 0.95 21.25 -1.46
CA ASP A 417 2.24 21.42 -0.79
C ASP A 417 3.24 20.30 -1.14
N LEU A 418 2.76 19.18 -1.69
CA LEU A 418 3.58 18.00 -2.02
C LEU A 418 4.75 18.31 -2.97
N ASP A 419 4.59 19.25 -3.90
CA ASP A 419 5.65 19.63 -4.86
C ASP A 419 6.43 20.88 -4.42
N ARG A 420 6.09 21.49 -3.28
CA ARG A 420 6.79 22.68 -2.75
C ARG A 420 8.02 22.26 -1.95
N GLU A 421 9.10 23.01 -2.12
CA GLU A 421 10.34 22.78 -1.37
C GLU A 421 10.27 23.31 0.07
N PHE A 422 10.81 22.54 1.00
CA PHE A 422 10.95 22.93 2.40
C PHE A 422 12.35 22.59 2.91
N TRP A 423 12.87 23.41 3.81
CA TRP A 423 14.09 23.15 4.55
C TRP A 423 13.90 21.96 5.48
N THR A 424 14.85 21.02 5.48
CA THR A 424 14.71 19.69 6.09
C THR A 424 15.56 19.45 7.33
N GLY A 425 16.50 20.36 7.61
CA GLY A 425 17.56 20.15 8.62
C GLY A 425 18.58 19.08 8.22
N GLY A 426 18.95 19.00 6.93
CA GLY A 426 19.97 18.07 6.43
C GLY A 426 19.47 16.63 6.28
N LEU A 427 18.18 16.42 5.97
CA LEU A 427 17.61 15.11 5.71
C LEU A 427 18.29 14.47 4.49
N LYS A 428 18.94 13.32 4.68
CA LYS A 428 19.81 12.67 3.69
C LYS A 428 20.87 13.62 3.05
N GLY A 429 21.26 14.68 3.76
CA GLY A 429 22.25 15.66 3.28
C GLY A 429 21.70 16.75 2.36
N GLY A 430 20.41 16.73 1.99
CA GLY A 430 19.77 17.85 1.30
C GLY A 430 19.33 18.92 2.29
N GLU A 431 19.65 20.20 2.04
CA GLU A 431 19.14 21.29 2.88
C GLU A 431 17.65 21.53 2.63
N HIS A 432 17.23 21.54 1.36
CA HIS A 432 15.85 21.68 0.90
C HIS A 432 15.43 20.44 0.10
N MET A 433 14.15 20.07 0.18
CA MET A 433 13.54 18.99 -0.59
C MET A 433 12.04 19.25 -0.82
N PRO A 434 11.43 18.76 -1.91
CA PRO A 434 9.97 18.71 -2.06
C PRO A 434 9.31 17.92 -0.93
N LEU A 435 8.15 18.39 -0.44
CA LEU A 435 7.43 17.73 0.66
C LEU A 435 7.11 16.25 0.38
N ARG A 436 6.80 15.89 -0.88
CA ARG A 436 6.59 14.50 -1.30
C ARG A 436 7.80 13.60 -0.97
N ASP A 437 9.01 14.11 -1.14
CA ASP A 437 10.24 13.35 -0.92
C ASP A 437 10.64 13.33 0.56
N ILE A 438 10.32 14.39 1.31
CA ILE A 438 10.40 14.40 2.78
C ILE A 438 9.51 13.29 3.35
N ILE A 439 8.24 13.24 2.97
CA ILE A 439 7.28 12.22 3.40
C ILE A 439 7.74 10.83 2.93
N GLY A 440 8.19 10.70 1.69
CA GLY A 440 8.71 9.45 1.14
C GLY A 440 9.94 8.95 1.91
N VAL A 441 10.87 9.82 2.31
CA VAL A 441 11.99 9.44 3.20
C VAL A 441 11.47 9.04 4.58
N MET A 442 10.58 9.82 5.21
CA MET A 442 10.03 9.49 6.53
C MET A 442 9.34 8.13 6.55
N ARG A 443 8.44 7.84 5.60
CA ARG A 443 7.73 6.56 5.50
C ARG A 443 8.68 5.38 5.27
N ARG A 444 9.66 5.51 4.36
CA ARG A 444 10.67 4.45 4.10
C ARG A 444 11.58 4.17 5.29
N VAL A 445 11.80 5.15 6.17
CA VAL A 445 12.75 5.05 7.30
C VAL A 445 12.08 4.62 8.61
N TYR A 446 10.84 5.05 8.86
CA TYR A 446 10.15 4.82 10.16
C TYR A 446 8.84 4.04 10.06
N CYS A 447 8.32 3.78 8.85
CA CYS A 447 7.01 3.15 8.62
C CYS A 447 7.08 1.96 7.64
N GLY A 448 8.28 1.41 7.41
CA GLY A 448 8.49 0.24 6.55
C GLY A 448 8.25 -1.08 7.31
N LYS A 449 8.99 -2.14 6.94
CA LYS A 449 9.02 -3.42 7.67
C LYS A 449 9.70 -3.36 9.05
N VAL A 450 10.14 -2.17 9.47
CA VAL A 450 10.63 -1.88 10.82
C VAL A 450 10.00 -0.57 11.34
N GLY A 451 9.52 -0.62 12.58
CA GLY A 451 9.23 0.55 13.41
C GLY A 451 10.35 0.73 14.43
N VAL A 452 10.82 1.96 14.66
CA VAL A 452 11.94 2.24 15.57
C VAL A 452 11.54 3.23 16.65
N GLU A 453 11.69 2.84 17.92
CA GLU A 453 11.53 3.73 19.05
C GLU A 453 12.88 4.05 19.72
N TYR A 454 13.26 5.32 19.68
CA TYR A 454 14.52 5.81 20.25
C TYR A 454 14.45 7.25 20.79
N ARG A 455 13.38 8.00 20.50
CA ARG A 455 13.29 9.43 20.82
C ARG A 455 13.11 9.72 22.32
N PHE A 456 12.65 8.73 23.10
CA PHE A 456 12.57 8.80 24.56
C PHE A 456 13.94 8.70 25.26
N ILE A 457 14.99 8.27 24.55
CA ILE A 457 16.35 8.18 25.11
C ILE A 457 16.84 9.58 25.47
N SER A 458 17.38 9.80 26.67
CA SER A 458 17.83 11.14 27.09
C SER A 458 19.07 11.59 26.33
N ASN A 459 20.07 10.70 26.18
CA ASN A 459 21.38 11.00 25.62
C ASN A 459 21.30 11.51 24.17
N PRO A 460 21.77 12.73 23.85
CA PRO A 460 21.81 13.25 22.49
C PRO A 460 22.68 12.43 21.53
N ALA A 461 23.79 11.85 22.00
CA ALA A 461 24.73 11.09 21.16
C ALA A 461 24.11 9.78 20.67
N GLU A 462 23.51 8.99 21.58
CA GLU A 462 22.74 7.78 21.23
C GLU A 462 21.63 8.09 20.22
N LYS A 463 20.85 9.17 20.44
CA LYS A 463 19.79 9.59 19.52
C LYS A 463 20.31 9.97 18.13
N GLU A 464 21.43 10.68 18.05
CA GLU A 464 21.99 11.13 16.78
C GLU A 464 22.63 9.97 16.01
N TRP A 465 23.37 9.10 16.70
CA TRP A 465 23.92 7.86 16.15
C TRP A 465 22.81 6.97 15.57
N LEU A 466 21.73 6.75 16.34
CA LEU A 466 20.57 5.97 15.88
C LEU A 466 19.87 6.63 14.69
N ARG A 467 19.68 7.96 14.71
CA ARG A 467 19.13 8.72 13.57
C ARG A 467 19.95 8.50 12.29
N GLN A 468 21.28 8.49 12.39
CA GLN A 468 22.18 8.26 11.26
C GLN A 468 22.08 6.81 10.75
N ARG A 469 22.23 5.80 11.63
CA ARG A 469 22.18 4.38 11.22
C ARG A 469 20.83 3.96 10.64
N VAL A 470 19.73 4.44 11.20
CA VAL A 470 18.36 4.14 10.75
C VAL A 470 18.02 4.91 9.47
N GLY A 471 18.40 6.20 9.40
CA GLY A 471 18.16 7.07 8.24
C GLY A 471 19.04 6.82 7.01
N ALA A 472 20.13 6.06 7.17
CA ALA A 472 20.94 5.57 6.06
C ALA A 472 20.10 4.79 5.04
N THR A 473 20.48 4.85 3.76
CA THR A 473 19.89 3.98 2.73
C THR A 473 20.27 2.53 3.03
N ALA A 474 19.28 1.64 3.10
CA ALA A 474 19.53 0.21 3.22
C ALA A 474 20.05 -0.33 1.88
N GLU A 475 21.24 -0.92 1.89
CA GLU A 475 21.73 -1.77 0.81
C GLU A 475 21.31 -3.23 1.09
N PRO A 476 20.86 -4.01 0.09
CA PRO A 476 20.55 -5.42 0.29
C PRO A 476 21.80 -6.19 0.73
N PRO A 477 21.71 -7.15 1.68
CA PRO A 477 22.89 -7.89 2.13
C PRO A 477 23.62 -8.63 1.00
N PRO A 478 24.92 -8.96 1.18
CA PRO A 478 25.68 -9.75 0.21
C PRO A 478 24.97 -11.05 -0.20
N ARG A 479 25.24 -11.54 -1.43
CA ARG A 479 24.60 -12.75 -1.99
C ARG A 479 24.64 -13.93 -1.01
N GLU A 480 25.81 -14.19 -0.42
CA GLU A 480 26.02 -15.30 0.49
C GLU A 480 25.31 -15.11 1.84
N VAL A 481 25.17 -13.86 2.32
CA VAL A 481 24.36 -13.54 3.52
C VAL A 481 22.88 -13.80 3.24
N ARG A 482 22.35 -13.31 2.10
CA ARG A 482 20.96 -13.57 1.71
C ARG A 482 20.68 -15.07 1.54
N ARG A 483 21.61 -15.81 0.93
CA ARG A 483 21.56 -17.28 0.81
C ARG A 483 21.57 -17.97 2.18
N ARG A 484 22.47 -17.60 3.08
CA ARG A 484 22.60 -18.21 4.42
C ARG A 484 21.38 -17.96 5.30
N ILE A 485 20.80 -16.77 5.22
CA ILE A 485 19.49 -16.45 5.83
C ILE A 485 18.42 -17.44 5.32
N PHE A 486 18.38 -17.71 4.01
CA PHE A 486 17.45 -18.68 3.45
C PHE A 486 17.74 -20.11 3.90
N GLU A 487 19.01 -20.54 3.97
CA GLU A 487 19.41 -21.85 4.49
C GLU A 487 18.92 -22.06 5.95
N LYS A 488 18.97 -21.02 6.80
CA LYS A 488 18.51 -21.10 8.18
C LYS A 488 16.98 -21.07 8.32
N LEU A 489 16.27 -20.30 7.50
CA LEU A 489 14.79 -20.35 7.40
C LEU A 489 14.32 -21.73 6.92
N LEU A 490 15.03 -22.30 5.96
CA LEU A 490 14.77 -23.64 5.43
C LEU A 490 14.99 -24.72 6.50
N ALA A 491 16.11 -24.67 7.20
CA ALA A 491 16.39 -25.59 8.32
C ALA A 491 15.31 -25.50 9.40
N ALA A 492 14.88 -24.28 9.75
CA ALA A 492 13.83 -24.04 10.73
C ALA A 492 12.49 -24.69 10.35
N GLU A 493 11.96 -24.41 9.16
CA GLU A 493 10.70 -24.99 8.66
C GLU A 493 10.80 -26.51 8.50
N THR A 494 11.92 -27.01 7.95
CA THR A 494 12.12 -28.44 7.67
C THR A 494 12.19 -29.24 8.96
N PHE A 495 12.85 -28.72 10.01
CA PHE A 495 12.98 -29.39 11.30
C PHE A 495 11.61 -29.57 11.99
N GLU A 496 10.79 -28.53 12.02
CA GLU A 496 9.45 -28.59 12.64
C GLU A 496 8.51 -29.53 11.90
N ARG A 497 8.50 -29.48 10.57
CA ARG A 497 7.71 -30.41 9.74
C ARG A 497 8.21 -31.84 9.84
N PHE A 498 9.51 -32.05 10.00
CA PHE A 498 10.09 -33.37 10.23
C PHE A 498 9.63 -33.94 11.58
N LEU A 499 9.76 -33.17 12.68
CA LEU A 499 9.25 -33.57 14.00
C LEU A 499 7.74 -33.83 13.97
N GLY A 500 6.95 -32.95 13.36
CA GLY A 500 5.49 -33.12 13.23
C GLY A 500 5.09 -34.36 12.42
N THR A 501 5.89 -34.76 11.44
CA THR A 501 5.65 -35.96 10.63
C THR A 501 6.07 -37.25 11.34
N LYS A 502 7.18 -37.24 12.09
CA LYS A 502 7.74 -38.44 12.74
C LYS A 502 7.15 -38.70 14.13
N TYR A 503 6.79 -37.65 14.88
CA TYR A 503 6.41 -37.72 16.29
C TYR A 503 5.04 -37.05 16.55
N LEU A 504 4.04 -37.52 15.82
CA LEU A 504 2.64 -37.09 15.93
C LEU A 504 2.18 -37.02 17.40
N GLY A 505 1.62 -35.88 17.81
CA GLY A 505 1.11 -35.64 19.16
C GLY A 505 2.16 -35.38 20.24
N GLN A 506 3.47 -35.49 19.97
CA GLN A 506 4.48 -35.04 20.92
C GLN A 506 4.64 -33.51 20.90
N ARG A 507 4.64 -32.90 22.09
CA ARG A 507 4.82 -31.45 22.26
C ARG A 507 6.24 -31.05 21.92
N ARG A 508 6.40 -30.05 21.05
CA ARG A 508 7.70 -29.47 20.65
C ARG A 508 7.78 -27.95 20.80
N TYR A 509 6.64 -27.27 20.94
CA TYR A 509 6.53 -25.80 21.02
C TYR A 509 7.13 -25.10 19.80
N SER A 510 6.66 -25.51 18.61
CA SER A 510 7.14 -25.11 17.29
C SER A 510 7.35 -23.61 17.12
N ILE A 511 8.39 -23.26 16.37
CA ILE A 511 8.72 -21.90 15.92
C ILE A 511 8.01 -21.48 14.62
N GLU A 512 7.17 -22.34 14.02
CA GLU A 512 6.49 -22.07 12.75
C GLU A 512 5.61 -20.78 12.82
N GLY A 513 5.88 -19.82 11.94
CA GLY A 513 5.37 -18.44 11.98
C GLY A 513 6.33 -17.41 12.57
N CYS A 514 7.49 -17.84 13.10
CA CYS A 514 8.57 -17.02 13.67
C CYS A 514 9.97 -17.53 13.26
N GLU A 515 10.09 -18.29 12.16
CA GLU A 515 11.31 -18.99 11.71
C GLU A 515 12.54 -18.06 11.56
N THR A 516 12.30 -16.78 11.26
CA THR A 516 13.32 -15.72 11.20
C THR A 516 14.13 -15.58 12.49
N THR A 517 13.61 -16.03 13.64
CA THR A 517 14.38 -16.18 14.90
C THR A 517 15.66 -17.02 14.70
N ILE A 518 15.58 -18.12 13.95
CA ILE A 518 16.71 -19.04 13.70
C ILE A 518 17.75 -18.40 12.79
N ALA A 519 17.30 -17.67 11.75
CA ALA A 519 18.18 -16.91 10.87
C ALA A 519 18.85 -15.73 11.60
N LEU A 520 18.13 -15.03 12.49
CA LEU A 520 18.71 -13.95 13.30
C LEU A 520 19.76 -14.45 14.28
N LEU A 521 19.55 -15.58 14.96
CA LEU A 521 20.56 -16.09 15.90
C LEU A 521 21.84 -16.55 15.21
N ASP A 522 21.73 -17.18 14.03
CA ASP A 522 22.89 -17.48 13.19
C ASP A 522 23.65 -16.21 12.79
N GLN A 523 22.92 -15.20 12.31
CA GLN A 523 23.51 -13.92 11.89
C GLN A 523 24.00 -13.05 13.07
N LEU A 524 23.50 -13.30 14.29
CA LEU A 524 24.00 -12.69 15.51
C LEU A 524 25.38 -13.27 15.84
N LEU A 525 25.55 -14.59 15.72
CA LEU A 525 26.83 -15.25 15.97
C LEU A 525 27.89 -14.84 14.93
N GLU A 526 27.52 -14.70 13.65
CA GLU A 526 28.39 -14.09 12.63
C GLU A 526 28.80 -12.65 13.02
N GLY A 527 27.83 -11.75 13.19
CA GLY A 527 28.10 -10.33 13.41
C GLY A 527 28.76 -10.04 14.76
N ALA A 528 28.48 -10.82 15.80
CA ALA A 528 29.15 -10.74 17.09
C ALA A 528 30.61 -11.22 16.97
N GLY A 529 30.85 -12.35 16.30
CA GLY A 529 32.19 -12.88 16.03
C GLY A 529 33.05 -11.89 15.23
N GLU A 530 32.50 -11.23 14.21
CA GLU A 530 33.17 -10.14 13.47
C GLU A 530 33.56 -8.95 14.37
N ARG A 531 32.73 -8.64 15.38
CA ARG A 531 32.93 -7.56 16.35
C ARG A 531 33.80 -7.91 17.56
N GLY A 532 34.39 -9.11 17.57
CA GLY A 532 35.33 -9.55 18.62
C GLY A 532 34.70 -10.31 19.78
N VAL A 533 33.41 -10.64 19.72
CA VAL A 533 32.78 -11.53 20.71
C VAL A 533 33.31 -12.95 20.53
N GLU A 534 33.87 -13.52 21.60
CA GLU A 534 34.36 -14.91 21.64
C GLU A 534 33.36 -15.84 22.32
N GLU A 535 32.50 -15.33 23.21
CA GLU A 535 31.55 -16.11 23.98
C GLU A 535 30.15 -15.46 23.98
N VAL A 536 29.13 -16.25 23.65
CA VAL A 536 27.72 -15.85 23.75
C VAL A 536 27.01 -16.79 24.74
N THR A 537 26.23 -16.22 25.66
CA THR A 537 25.34 -17.00 26.54
C THR A 537 23.89 -16.64 26.22
N ILE A 538 23.07 -17.65 25.88
CA ILE A 538 21.73 -17.44 25.31
C ILE A 538 20.65 -17.96 26.27
N GLY A 539 19.90 -17.05 26.88
CA GLY A 539 18.66 -17.37 27.59
C GLY A 539 17.53 -17.70 26.61
N LEU A 540 16.74 -18.74 26.88
CA LEU A 540 15.69 -19.24 25.98
C LEU A 540 14.41 -19.62 26.75
N THR A 541 13.25 -19.28 26.19
CA THR A 541 11.97 -19.90 26.58
C THR A 541 11.81 -21.30 25.98
N HIS A 542 10.61 -21.88 26.08
CA HIS A 542 10.26 -23.13 25.39
C HIS A 542 10.09 -22.95 23.86
N ARG A 543 9.75 -21.74 23.37
CA ARG A 543 9.33 -21.50 21.99
C ARG A 543 10.50 -21.71 21.02
N GLY A 544 10.41 -22.73 20.17
CA GLY A 544 11.46 -23.07 19.20
C GLY A 544 12.76 -23.59 19.80
N ARG A 545 12.85 -23.88 21.10
CA ARG A 545 14.13 -24.24 21.75
C ARG A 545 14.83 -25.41 21.07
N LEU A 546 14.10 -26.46 20.72
CA LEU A 546 14.64 -27.65 20.05
C LEU A 546 15.23 -27.30 18.67
N ASN A 547 14.61 -26.34 17.97
CA ASN A 547 15.05 -25.83 16.69
C ASN A 547 16.36 -25.01 16.82
N ILE A 548 16.44 -24.16 17.85
CA ILE A 548 17.65 -23.39 18.19
C ILE A 548 18.81 -24.32 18.58
N LEU A 549 18.55 -25.33 19.40
CA LEU A 549 19.55 -26.33 19.78
C LEU A 549 20.09 -27.08 18.54
N ALA A 550 19.20 -27.55 17.65
CA ALA A 550 19.59 -28.26 16.43
C ALA A 550 20.33 -27.37 15.42
N ASN A 551 19.77 -26.20 15.07
CA ASN A 551 20.15 -25.40 13.90
C ASN A 551 21.02 -24.15 14.19
N VAL A 552 21.21 -23.80 15.48
CA VAL A 552 22.06 -22.67 15.92
C VAL A 552 23.20 -23.12 16.82
N VAL A 553 22.93 -23.88 17.88
CA VAL A 553 23.96 -24.33 18.83
C VAL A 553 24.82 -25.46 18.24
N GLY A 554 24.22 -26.29 17.38
CA GLY A 554 24.89 -27.39 16.69
C GLY A 554 24.91 -28.69 17.51
N ASN A 555 25.34 -29.77 16.85
CA ASN A 555 25.55 -31.13 17.40
C ASN A 555 24.39 -31.76 18.20
N SER A 556 23.21 -31.13 18.23
CA SER A 556 22.10 -31.50 19.12
C SER A 556 21.00 -32.29 18.41
N THR A 557 21.00 -32.40 17.08
CA THR A 557 19.96 -33.10 16.31
C THR A 557 19.79 -34.57 16.73
N GLU A 558 20.90 -35.29 16.88
CA GLU A 558 20.91 -36.72 17.28
C GLU A 558 20.54 -36.89 18.75
N ARG A 559 21.03 -35.99 19.63
CA ARG A 559 20.64 -35.89 21.04
C ARG A 559 19.12 -35.70 21.20
N ILE A 560 18.53 -34.76 20.46
CA ILE A 560 17.10 -34.46 20.48
C ILE A 560 16.29 -35.66 19.97
N PHE A 561 16.64 -36.21 18.80
CA PHE A 561 15.92 -37.36 18.24
C PHE A 561 16.03 -38.61 19.11
N ALA A 562 17.19 -38.88 19.74
CA ALA A 562 17.33 -39.99 20.70
C ALA A 562 16.32 -39.82 21.86
N GLY A 563 16.16 -38.59 22.37
CA GLY A 563 15.12 -38.26 23.34
C GLY A 563 13.69 -38.49 22.84
N PHE A 564 13.40 -38.29 21.55
CA PHE A 564 12.07 -38.56 20.97
C PHE A 564 11.79 -40.06 20.79
N GLU A 565 12.82 -40.87 20.53
CA GLU A 565 12.77 -42.35 20.54
C GLU A 565 12.75 -42.94 21.98
N GLY A 566 12.82 -42.11 23.02
CA GLY A 566 12.77 -42.53 24.43
C GLY A 566 14.10 -42.96 25.04
N ALA A 567 15.21 -42.61 24.39
CA ALA A 567 16.57 -42.85 24.89
C ALA A 567 17.22 -41.57 25.44
N VAL A 568 18.34 -41.73 26.14
CA VAL A 568 19.25 -40.65 26.53
C VAL A 568 20.51 -40.81 25.68
N HIS A 569 21.05 -39.71 25.16
CA HIS A 569 22.26 -39.75 24.33
C HIS A 569 23.48 -40.04 25.22
N PRO A 570 24.40 -40.97 24.86
CA PRO A 570 25.49 -41.39 25.73
C PRO A 570 26.38 -40.24 26.24
N ASP A 571 26.63 -39.25 25.40
CA ASP A 571 27.45 -38.07 25.73
C ASP A 571 26.72 -37.04 26.62
N PHE A 572 25.40 -37.20 26.83
CA PHE A 572 24.55 -36.26 27.58
C PHE A 572 23.73 -36.99 28.68
N PRO A 573 24.35 -37.76 29.59
CA PRO A 573 23.63 -38.62 30.55
C PRO A 573 22.76 -37.84 31.55
N ALA A 574 23.01 -36.54 31.75
CA ALA A 574 22.21 -35.67 32.62
C ALA A 574 20.80 -35.36 32.08
N ASP A 575 20.52 -35.66 30.80
CA ASP A 575 19.23 -35.37 30.15
C ASP A 575 18.04 -36.17 30.69
N GLU A 576 18.28 -37.19 31.54
CA GLU A 576 17.22 -37.99 32.18
C GLU A 576 16.44 -37.21 33.27
N GLY A 577 16.98 -36.07 33.74
CA GLY A 577 16.46 -35.34 34.90
C GLY A 577 15.32 -34.34 34.65
N ASP A 578 15.07 -33.92 33.41
CA ASP A 578 14.00 -32.96 33.06
C ASP A 578 13.56 -33.09 31.59
N VAL A 579 12.48 -32.43 31.20
CA VAL A 579 11.94 -32.45 29.83
C VAL A 579 12.87 -31.80 28.82
N LYS A 580 12.86 -32.34 27.59
CA LYS A 580 13.70 -31.95 26.43
C LYS A 580 13.88 -30.43 26.25
N TYR A 581 12.81 -29.66 26.46
CA TYR A 581 12.77 -28.21 26.25
C TYR A 581 13.18 -27.37 27.47
N HIS A 582 13.75 -27.98 28.52
CA HIS A 582 14.45 -27.31 29.62
C HIS A 582 15.98 -27.54 29.58
N GLN A 583 16.44 -28.54 28.82
CA GLN A 583 17.85 -28.98 28.81
C GLN A 583 18.79 -27.89 28.27
N GLY A 584 19.91 -27.68 28.97
CA GLY A 584 21.01 -26.82 28.52
C GLY A 584 21.90 -27.47 27.46
N ALA A 585 22.76 -26.68 26.84
CA ALA A 585 23.71 -27.12 25.82
C ALA A 585 24.93 -26.20 25.75
N GLU A 586 26.04 -26.74 25.27
CA GLU A 586 27.22 -25.97 24.86
C GLU A 586 27.55 -26.31 23.41
N GLY A 587 28.09 -25.33 22.69
CA GLY A 587 28.43 -25.46 21.28
C GLY A 587 29.52 -24.48 20.86
N VAL A 588 30.02 -24.62 19.63
CA VAL A 588 30.96 -23.67 19.03
C VAL A 588 30.50 -23.38 17.62
N HIS A 589 30.23 -22.11 17.35
CA HIS A 589 29.86 -21.60 16.03
C HIS A 589 31.11 -21.09 15.33
N GLU A 590 31.37 -21.55 14.11
CA GLU A 590 32.46 -21.05 13.27
C GLU A 590 31.91 -20.08 12.23
N THR A 591 32.39 -18.84 12.26
CA THR A 591 31.93 -17.79 11.36
C THR A 591 32.45 -17.98 9.95
N ALA A 592 31.86 -17.29 8.98
CA ALA A 592 32.35 -17.22 7.59
C ALA A 592 33.79 -16.65 7.49
N THR A 593 34.28 -16.00 8.55
CA THR A 593 35.67 -15.50 8.67
C THR A 593 36.61 -16.45 9.43
N GLY A 594 36.14 -17.63 9.84
CA GLY A 594 36.91 -18.63 10.59
C GLY A 594 37.10 -18.31 12.08
N ARG A 595 36.48 -17.24 12.59
CA ARG A 595 36.45 -16.98 14.04
C ARG A 595 35.50 -17.97 14.70
N LYS A 596 35.82 -18.40 15.91
CA LYS A 596 35.02 -19.35 16.67
C LYS A 596 34.37 -18.64 17.86
N VAL A 597 33.05 -18.73 17.95
CA VAL A 597 32.23 -18.17 19.02
C VAL A 597 31.68 -19.32 19.84
N ALA A 598 32.07 -19.42 21.11
CA ALA A 598 31.55 -20.44 22.01
C ALA A 598 30.15 -20.04 22.50
N ILE A 599 29.23 -21.00 22.50
CA ILE A 599 27.82 -20.82 22.89
C ILE A 599 27.56 -21.59 24.18
N THR A 600 26.94 -20.92 25.15
CA THR A 600 26.38 -21.57 26.35
C THR A 600 24.87 -21.30 26.42
N VAL A 601 24.06 -22.36 26.49
CA VAL A 601 22.62 -22.29 26.76
C VAL A 601 22.36 -22.91 28.12
N PRO A 602 21.98 -22.15 29.17
CA PRO A 602 21.66 -22.71 30.47
C PRO A 602 20.38 -23.56 30.42
N SER A 603 20.28 -24.53 31.34
CA SER A 603 19.01 -25.16 31.65
C SER A 603 18.09 -24.17 32.38
N ASN A 604 16.78 -24.24 32.14
CA ASN A 604 15.81 -23.39 32.82
C ASN A 604 14.45 -24.08 33.04
N PRO A 605 13.72 -23.74 34.12
CA PRO A 605 12.40 -24.29 34.38
C PRO A 605 11.33 -23.72 33.44
N SER A 606 10.10 -24.23 33.57
CA SER A 606 8.88 -23.71 32.93
C SER A 606 8.52 -22.27 33.31
N HIS A 607 9.11 -21.73 34.38
CA HIS A 607 8.88 -20.35 34.84
C HIS A 607 9.57 -19.39 33.87
N LEU A 608 8.77 -18.75 33.01
CA LEU A 608 9.25 -17.83 31.97
C LEU A 608 9.95 -16.62 32.60
N GLU A 609 10.95 -16.09 31.88
CA GLU A 609 11.80 -14.95 32.28
C GLU A 609 12.60 -15.15 33.59
N ALA A 610 12.48 -16.30 34.27
CA ALA A 610 13.26 -16.62 35.48
C ALA A 610 14.73 -17.03 35.18
N VAL A 611 15.06 -17.25 33.90
CA VAL A 611 16.43 -17.56 33.43
C VAL A 611 17.26 -16.29 33.23
N ASP A 612 16.61 -15.15 33.03
CA ASP A 612 17.21 -13.87 32.65
C ASP A 612 18.31 -13.40 33.62
N PRO A 613 18.07 -13.29 34.95
CA PRO A 613 19.14 -12.91 35.88
C PRO A 613 20.23 -13.99 36.02
N VAL A 614 19.94 -15.24 35.65
CA VAL A 614 20.92 -16.33 35.65
C VAL A 614 21.88 -16.18 34.47
N VAL A 615 21.38 -15.80 33.28
CA VAL A 615 22.21 -15.47 32.11
C VAL A 615 23.11 -14.28 32.40
N GLU A 616 22.56 -13.19 32.95
CA GLU A 616 23.36 -12.02 33.35
C GLU A 616 24.44 -12.39 34.37
N GLY A 617 24.10 -13.20 35.39
CA GLY A 617 25.06 -13.71 36.37
C GLY A 617 26.17 -14.59 35.75
N MET A 618 25.82 -15.46 34.81
CA MET A 618 26.77 -16.32 34.09
C MET A 618 27.71 -15.50 33.19
N VAL A 619 27.16 -14.58 32.39
CA VAL A 619 27.94 -13.68 31.53
C VAL A 619 28.85 -12.80 32.37
N ARG A 620 28.34 -12.23 33.46
CA ARG A 620 29.15 -11.43 34.37
C ARG A 620 30.27 -12.24 35.01
N ALA A 621 30.02 -13.49 35.40
CA ALA A 621 31.06 -14.38 35.93
C ALA A 621 32.13 -14.76 34.89
N LYS A 622 31.76 -14.93 33.61
CA LYS A 622 32.70 -15.11 32.50
C LYS A 622 33.55 -13.85 32.27
N GLN A 623 32.94 -12.67 32.30
CA GLN A 623 33.62 -11.39 32.15
C GLN A 623 34.62 -11.12 33.30
N ASP A 624 34.19 -11.24 34.56
CA ASP A 624 35.05 -11.03 35.73
C ASP A 624 36.28 -11.98 35.77
N ARG A 625 36.25 -13.12 35.06
CA ARG A 625 37.42 -14.01 34.85
C ARG A 625 38.38 -13.53 33.76
N ARG A 626 37.89 -12.82 32.74
CA ARG A 626 38.69 -12.25 31.64
C ARG A 626 39.31 -10.91 32.02
N GLY A 627 38.57 -10.08 32.76
CA GLY A 627 38.97 -8.76 33.22
C GLY A 627 37.78 -7.89 33.57
N ARG A 628 37.99 -6.76 34.28
CA ARG A 628 36.89 -5.82 34.63
C ARG A 628 36.99 -4.54 33.80
N GLY A 629 36.25 -4.48 32.70
CA GLY A 629 36.14 -3.28 31.85
C GLY A 629 35.53 -3.58 30.48
N PRO A 630 35.52 -2.57 29.58
CA PRO A 630 35.02 -2.67 28.21
C PRO A 630 35.54 -3.88 27.44
N GLU A 631 36.86 -4.15 27.49
CA GLU A 631 37.50 -5.29 26.83
C GLU A 631 36.81 -6.64 27.10
N ALA A 632 36.37 -6.88 28.35
CA ALA A 632 35.67 -8.10 28.72
C ALA A 632 34.19 -8.09 28.31
N TRP A 633 33.55 -6.92 28.30
CA TRP A 633 32.19 -6.75 27.78
C TRP A 633 32.15 -7.00 26.27
N GLU A 634 33.10 -6.44 25.52
CA GLU A 634 33.24 -6.59 24.08
C GLU A 634 33.46 -8.05 23.66
N CYS A 635 34.15 -8.86 24.49
CA CYS A 635 34.42 -10.28 24.22
C CYS A 635 33.32 -11.26 24.67
N VAL A 636 32.44 -10.90 25.63
CA VAL A 636 31.40 -11.80 26.15
C VAL A 636 30.02 -11.13 26.11
N LEU A 637 29.10 -11.75 25.39
CA LEU A 637 27.76 -11.23 25.10
C LEU A 637 26.66 -12.03 25.80
N ALA A 638 25.70 -11.30 26.38
CA ALA A 638 24.41 -11.83 26.79
C ALA A 638 23.39 -11.67 25.65
N VAL A 639 22.62 -12.74 25.39
CA VAL A 639 21.46 -12.74 24.50
C VAL A 639 20.32 -13.41 25.26
N ILE A 640 19.11 -12.82 25.23
CA ILE A 640 17.95 -13.42 25.91
C ILE A 640 16.76 -13.40 24.95
N LEU A 641 16.11 -14.56 24.79
CA LEU A 641 14.88 -14.71 24.02
C LEU A 641 13.68 -14.85 24.93
N HIS A 642 12.65 -14.06 24.64
CA HIS A 642 11.45 -13.92 25.48
C HIS A 642 10.17 -14.18 24.67
N GLY A 643 9.04 -14.40 25.35
CA GLY A 643 7.71 -14.39 24.73
C GLY A 643 6.99 -13.06 24.98
N ASP A 644 6.20 -12.55 24.03
CA ASP A 644 5.59 -11.21 24.13
C ASP A 644 4.70 -11.00 25.37
N ALA A 645 3.88 -11.99 25.71
CA ALA A 645 3.01 -11.95 26.88
C ALA A 645 3.76 -12.14 28.21
N ALA A 646 4.92 -12.79 28.18
CA ALA A 646 5.72 -13.06 29.37
C ALA A 646 6.69 -11.90 29.66
N PHE A 647 7.33 -11.34 28.63
CA PHE A 647 8.15 -10.13 28.70
C PHE A 647 7.38 -8.94 29.30
N ALA A 648 6.12 -8.77 28.92
CA ALA A 648 5.26 -7.71 29.41
C ALA A 648 4.64 -7.98 30.80
N GLY A 649 4.60 -9.25 31.24
CA GLY A 649 3.85 -9.70 32.41
C GLY A 649 4.69 -10.17 33.61
N GLN A 650 5.96 -10.53 33.42
CA GLN A 650 6.84 -10.98 34.50
C GLN A 650 7.69 -9.82 35.05
N GLY A 651 7.53 -9.52 36.35
CA GLY A 651 8.29 -8.46 37.03
C GLY A 651 9.81 -8.65 36.98
N MET A 652 10.27 -9.91 36.85
CA MET A 652 11.68 -10.29 36.68
C MET A 652 12.37 -9.54 35.55
N VAL A 653 11.65 -9.24 34.45
CA VAL A 653 12.18 -8.52 33.29
C VAL A 653 12.53 -7.07 33.65
N ALA A 654 11.64 -6.40 34.40
CA ALA A 654 11.88 -5.04 34.88
C ALA A 654 13.00 -5.00 35.94
N GLU A 655 13.12 -6.03 36.79
CA GLU A 655 14.24 -6.18 37.71
C GLU A 655 15.57 -6.34 36.96
N VAL A 656 15.63 -7.20 35.94
CA VAL A 656 16.84 -7.42 35.11
C VAL A 656 17.26 -6.17 34.35
N PHE A 657 16.33 -5.44 33.71
CA PHE A 657 16.69 -4.14 33.11
C PHE A 657 17.29 -3.19 34.16
N ASN A 658 16.68 -3.07 35.34
CA ASN A 658 17.24 -2.24 36.41
C ASN A 658 18.65 -2.68 36.87
N LEU A 659 19.08 -3.93 36.64
CA LEU A 659 20.46 -4.38 36.89
C LEU A 659 21.47 -3.94 35.81
N ALA A 660 21.05 -3.76 34.56
CA ALA A 660 21.90 -3.76 33.37
C ALA A 660 23.04 -2.72 33.37
N GLN A 661 22.88 -1.60 34.07
CA GLN A 661 23.90 -0.54 34.19
C GLN A 661 24.52 -0.43 35.60
N LEU A 662 24.04 -1.21 36.58
CA LEU A 662 24.57 -1.19 37.95
C LEU A 662 25.96 -1.84 37.99
N ARG A 663 26.94 -1.17 38.61
CA ARG A 663 28.34 -1.66 38.75
C ARG A 663 28.44 -3.11 39.26
N GLY A 664 27.54 -3.52 40.17
CA GLY A 664 27.49 -4.88 40.71
C GLY A 664 27.18 -5.96 39.68
N PHE A 665 26.34 -5.64 38.69
CA PHE A 665 25.68 -6.63 37.83
C PHE A 665 25.98 -6.47 36.34
N ARG A 666 26.09 -5.22 35.85
CA ARG A 666 26.25 -4.88 34.42
C ARG A 666 27.21 -5.78 33.65
N THR A 667 26.74 -6.19 32.47
CA THR A 667 27.39 -7.07 31.49
C THR A 667 27.80 -6.34 30.20
N GLY A 668 27.63 -5.01 30.17
CA GLY A 668 27.97 -4.17 29.02
C GLY A 668 26.95 -4.24 27.89
N GLY A 669 25.68 -4.46 28.21
CA GLY A 669 24.56 -4.43 27.27
C GLY A 669 24.16 -5.82 26.76
N THR A 670 22.87 -6.12 26.87
CA THR A 670 22.27 -7.39 26.45
C THR A 670 21.44 -7.24 25.18
N ILE A 671 21.46 -8.24 24.28
CA ILE A 671 20.57 -8.28 23.11
C ILE A 671 19.32 -9.08 23.46
N HIS A 672 18.19 -8.38 23.59
CA HIS A 672 16.89 -8.99 23.86
C HIS A 672 16.15 -9.23 22.54
N LEU A 673 15.70 -10.46 22.31
CA LEU A 673 14.95 -10.87 21.12
C LEU A 673 13.59 -11.44 21.52
N ILE A 674 12.53 -10.65 21.38
CA ILE A 674 11.17 -11.09 21.72
C ILE A 674 10.61 -11.83 20.51
N VAL A 675 10.21 -13.09 20.70
CA VAL A 675 9.54 -13.92 19.69
C VAL A 675 8.04 -13.60 19.74
N ASN A 676 7.69 -12.43 19.22
CA ASN A 676 6.36 -11.84 19.34
C ASN A 676 5.38 -12.44 18.32
N ASN A 677 4.87 -13.61 18.66
CA ASN A 677 3.86 -14.33 17.89
C ASN A 677 2.43 -13.82 18.14
N GLN A 678 2.28 -12.71 18.89
CA GLN A 678 1.03 -12.01 19.18
C GLN A 678 -0.02 -12.81 19.99
N ILE A 679 0.35 -13.90 20.70
CA ILE A 679 -0.62 -14.70 21.48
C ILE A 679 -0.01 -15.47 22.68
N GLY A 680 -0.35 -15.02 23.89
CA GLY A 680 0.01 -15.69 25.15
C GLY A 680 -0.92 -16.87 25.47
N PHE A 681 -0.53 -18.09 25.10
CA PHE A 681 -1.39 -19.30 25.17
C PHE A 681 -2.65 -19.13 24.28
N THR A 682 -3.76 -18.67 24.84
CA THR A 682 -5.01 -18.27 24.17
C THR A 682 -5.34 -16.78 24.36
N THR A 683 -4.62 -16.09 25.26
CA THR A 683 -4.83 -14.69 25.63
C THR A 683 -4.30 -13.76 24.54
N PRO A 684 -5.13 -12.85 23.99
CA PRO A 684 -4.70 -11.88 22.99
C PRO A 684 -3.90 -10.72 23.64
N PRO A 685 -3.13 -9.94 22.86
CA PRO A 685 -2.28 -8.87 23.40
C PRO A 685 -3.03 -7.85 24.26
N ALA A 686 -4.26 -7.48 23.85
CA ALA A 686 -5.15 -6.57 24.57
C ALA A 686 -5.68 -7.09 25.93
N SER A 687 -5.29 -8.30 26.33
CA SER A 687 -5.55 -8.87 27.66
C SER A 687 -4.27 -9.42 28.33
N GLY A 688 -3.12 -9.31 27.67
CA GLY A 688 -1.81 -9.67 28.22
C GLY A 688 -0.99 -8.47 28.73
N ARG A 689 -1.34 -7.25 28.34
CA ARG A 689 -0.65 -6.00 28.75
C ARG A 689 -1.56 -4.78 28.72
N SER A 690 -1.14 -3.72 29.43
CA SER A 690 -1.82 -2.41 29.47
C SER A 690 -1.12 -1.35 28.59
N SER A 691 -0.25 -1.78 27.68
CA SER A 691 0.60 -0.94 26.83
C SER A 691 0.52 -1.41 25.37
N LEU A 692 1.01 -0.60 24.42
CA LEU A 692 0.88 -0.91 23.00
C LEU A 692 1.73 -2.11 22.61
N TYR A 693 3.01 -2.09 22.97
CA TYR A 693 3.99 -3.13 22.68
C TYR A 693 4.26 -3.95 23.93
N SER A 694 4.64 -5.22 23.72
CA SER A 694 5.20 -6.07 24.77
C SER A 694 6.46 -5.43 25.38
N THR A 695 7.25 -4.79 24.52
CA THR A 695 8.56 -4.22 24.83
C THR A 695 8.54 -2.89 25.58
N ASP A 696 7.37 -2.30 25.83
CA ASP A 696 7.22 -1.05 26.60
C ASP A 696 7.91 -1.09 27.98
N ALA A 697 7.99 -2.27 28.62
CA ALA A 697 8.69 -2.47 29.88
C ALA A 697 10.18 -2.05 29.84
N ALA A 698 10.87 -2.25 28.70
CA ALA A 698 12.29 -1.91 28.55
C ALA A 698 12.56 -0.39 28.53
N LYS A 699 11.54 0.44 28.28
CA LYS A 699 11.68 1.91 28.19
C LYS A 699 12.15 2.54 29.51
N ILE A 700 11.99 1.85 30.64
CA ILE A 700 12.55 2.24 31.94
C ILE A 700 14.06 2.49 31.89
N ASN A 701 14.80 1.72 31.08
CA ASN A 701 16.25 1.80 30.91
C ASN A 701 16.70 2.75 29.79
N GLN A 702 15.75 3.36 29.05
CA GLN A 702 16.04 4.20 27.89
C GLN A 702 16.95 3.51 26.87
N VAL A 703 16.58 2.28 26.46
CA VAL A 703 17.24 1.48 25.42
C VAL A 703 16.46 1.55 24.10
N PRO A 704 17.12 1.44 22.93
CA PRO A 704 16.42 1.46 21.65
C PRO A 704 15.62 0.18 21.43
N ILE A 705 14.42 0.34 20.86
CA ILE A 705 13.49 -0.74 20.55
C ILE A 705 13.24 -0.75 19.03
N PHE A 706 13.36 -1.91 18.41
CA PHE A 706 13.12 -2.14 16.99
C PHE A 706 12.03 -3.19 16.81
N HIS A 707 10.85 -2.79 16.33
CA HIS A 707 9.76 -3.69 15.97
C HIS A 707 9.93 -4.10 14.53
N VAL A 708 10.05 -5.40 14.24
CA VAL A 708 10.41 -5.90 12.91
C VAL A 708 9.44 -6.96 12.44
N ASN A 709 9.01 -6.84 11.18
CA ASN A 709 8.20 -7.86 10.51
C ASN A 709 8.99 -9.16 10.31
N ALA A 710 8.49 -10.28 10.86
CA ALA A 710 9.16 -11.57 10.75
C ALA A 710 9.29 -12.08 9.31
N ASP A 711 8.44 -11.64 8.36
CA ASP A 711 8.54 -12.03 6.94
C ASP A 711 9.63 -11.26 6.16
N ASP A 712 10.25 -10.23 6.75
CA ASP A 712 11.39 -9.52 6.15
C ASP A 712 12.69 -9.80 6.91
N PRO A 713 13.33 -10.97 6.65
CA PRO A 713 14.56 -11.37 7.34
C PRO A 713 15.76 -10.51 6.93
N GLU A 714 15.70 -9.74 5.82
CA GLU A 714 16.76 -8.79 5.45
C GLU A 714 16.67 -7.50 6.28
N THR A 715 15.47 -6.95 6.46
CA THR A 715 15.26 -5.84 7.40
C THR A 715 15.61 -6.26 8.82
N ALA A 716 15.26 -7.49 9.23
CA ALA A 716 15.63 -8.04 10.53
C ALA A 716 17.15 -8.21 10.69
N HIS A 717 17.85 -8.72 9.67
CA HIS A 717 19.32 -8.75 9.66
C HIS A 717 19.92 -7.34 9.76
N ARG A 718 19.40 -6.35 9.01
CA ARG A 718 19.87 -4.94 9.10
C ARG A 718 19.69 -4.39 10.52
N VAL A 719 18.54 -4.62 11.15
CA VAL A 719 18.26 -4.20 12.53
C VAL A 719 19.24 -4.85 13.51
N LEU A 720 19.52 -6.14 13.36
CA LEU A 720 20.49 -6.87 14.17
C LEU A 720 21.92 -6.31 14.04
N GLN A 721 22.37 -5.93 12.83
CA GLN A 721 23.67 -5.27 12.67
C GLN A 721 23.73 -3.90 13.39
N ILE A 722 22.63 -3.13 13.36
CA ILE A 722 22.52 -1.86 14.12
C ILE A 722 22.51 -2.11 15.63
N ALA A 723 21.84 -3.18 16.09
CA ALA A 723 21.77 -3.56 17.50
C ALA A 723 23.14 -3.98 18.05
N LEU A 724 23.88 -4.82 17.31
CA LEU A 724 25.23 -5.22 17.66
C LEU A 724 26.20 -4.03 17.68
N ASP A 725 26.14 -3.15 16.67
CA ASP A 725 26.95 -1.92 16.64
C ASP A 725 26.64 -0.99 17.83
N TYR A 726 25.36 -0.80 18.17
CA TYR A 726 24.95 0.03 19.30
C TYR A 726 25.42 -0.54 20.64
N ARG A 727 25.33 -1.87 20.80
CA ARG A 727 25.79 -2.56 22.01
C ARG A 727 27.30 -2.42 22.20
N GLN A 728 28.10 -2.55 21.15
CA GLN A 728 29.56 -2.34 21.24
C GLN A 728 29.90 -0.85 21.49
N GLU A 729 29.22 0.10 20.84
CA GLU A 729 29.47 1.55 20.99
C GLU A 729 29.10 2.10 22.38
N PHE A 730 27.92 1.72 22.91
CA PHE A 730 27.35 2.35 24.11
C PHE A 730 27.30 1.44 25.34
N HIS A 731 27.64 0.15 25.21
CA HIS A 731 27.56 -0.86 26.28
C HIS A 731 26.20 -0.91 27.01
N LYS A 732 25.13 -0.70 26.24
CA LYS A 732 23.72 -0.68 26.68
C LYS A 732 22.92 -1.74 25.93
N ASP A 733 21.83 -2.17 26.55
CA ASP A 733 20.93 -3.19 26.00
C ASP A 733 20.24 -2.69 24.73
N VAL A 734 19.81 -3.63 23.89
CA VAL A 734 18.98 -3.38 22.70
C VAL A 734 17.85 -4.38 22.64
N VAL A 735 16.68 -3.91 22.23
CA VAL A 735 15.48 -4.75 22.14
C VAL A 735 15.04 -4.90 20.68
N ILE A 736 14.96 -6.14 20.21
CA ILE A 736 14.42 -6.53 18.91
C ILE A 736 13.09 -7.25 19.17
N ASP A 737 11.99 -6.60 18.81
CA ASP A 737 10.63 -7.14 18.86
C ASP A 737 10.31 -7.77 17.50
N LEU A 738 10.53 -9.09 17.36
CA LEU A 738 10.31 -9.80 16.11
C LEU A 738 8.85 -10.23 16.02
N ILE A 739 8.05 -9.42 15.31
CA ILE A 739 6.60 -9.60 15.20
C ILE A 739 6.31 -10.64 14.11
N GLY A 740 5.90 -11.82 14.57
CA GLY A 740 5.52 -12.98 13.78
C GLY A 740 4.10 -13.44 14.09
N PHE A 741 3.86 -14.73 13.92
CA PHE A 741 2.65 -15.43 14.35
C PHE A 741 2.99 -16.84 14.86
N ARG A 742 1.99 -17.59 15.31
CA ARG A 742 2.14 -18.99 15.76
C ARG A 742 1.26 -19.89 14.90
N LEU A 743 1.85 -20.72 14.04
CA LEU A 743 1.10 -21.53 13.07
C LEU A 743 0.12 -22.52 13.74
N HIS A 744 0.52 -23.08 14.90
CA HIS A 744 -0.24 -24.09 15.65
C HIS A 744 -0.84 -23.51 16.94
N GLY A 745 -1.60 -24.33 17.68
CA GLY A 745 -1.99 -24.05 19.07
C GLY A 745 -0.79 -23.77 19.99
N HIS A 746 -1.04 -23.49 21.27
CA HIS A 746 0.06 -23.19 22.20
C HIS A 746 1.08 -24.33 22.26
N ASN A 747 0.58 -25.56 22.19
CA ASN A 747 1.30 -26.78 21.87
C ASN A 747 0.55 -27.51 20.73
N GLU A 748 1.15 -28.54 20.16
CA GLU A 748 0.70 -29.13 18.88
C GLU A 748 -0.52 -30.07 18.99
N GLY A 749 -1.11 -30.19 20.19
CA GLY A 749 -2.40 -30.84 20.45
C GLY A 749 -3.48 -29.88 20.98
N ASP A 750 -3.27 -28.57 20.87
CA ASP A 750 -4.19 -27.50 21.29
C ASP A 750 -4.90 -26.89 20.08
N GLU A 751 -6.18 -26.54 20.22
CA GLU A 751 -7.04 -26.04 19.14
C GLU A 751 -7.34 -24.54 19.34
N PRO A 752 -6.58 -23.65 18.69
CA PRO A 752 -6.64 -22.21 18.98
C PRO A 752 -7.86 -21.51 18.38
N THR A 753 -8.54 -22.09 17.37
CA THR A 753 -9.71 -21.46 16.74
C THR A 753 -10.90 -21.31 17.69
N TYR A 754 -10.93 -22.06 18.81
CA TYR A 754 -11.88 -21.87 19.90
C TYR A 754 -11.77 -20.51 20.59
N THR A 755 -10.64 -19.80 20.45
CA THR A 755 -10.41 -18.51 21.10
C THR A 755 -9.99 -17.39 20.14
N GLN A 756 -9.22 -17.70 19.09
CA GLN A 756 -8.69 -16.70 18.14
C GLN A 756 -9.02 -17.02 16.66
N PRO A 757 -10.29 -17.30 16.29
CA PRO A 757 -10.65 -17.82 14.96
C PRO A 757 -10.28 -16.87 13.81
N LEU A 758 -10.37 -15.55 14.00
CA LEU A 758 -10.04 -14.57 12.96
C LEU A 758 -8.53 -14.48 12.69
N MET A 759 -7.70 -14.62 13.72
CA MET A 759 -6.23 -14.67 13.60
C MET A 759 -5.82 -15.95 12.86
N TYR A 760 -6.35 -17.11 13.28
CA TYR A 760 -5.98 -18.38 12.68
C TYR A 760 -6.52 -18.58 11.27
N LYS A 761 -7.61 -17.92 10.89
CA LYS A 761 -8.01 -17.81 9.48
C LYS A 761 -6.91 -17.14 8.63
N ARG A 762 -6.38 -15.98 9.05
CA ARG A 762 -5.31 -15.31 8.29
C ARG A 762 -4.02 -16.11 8.25
N ILE A 763 -3.69 -16.82 9.34
CA ILE A 763 -2.55 -17.74 9.40
C ILE A 763 -2.70 -18.88 8.38
N GLN A 764 -3.90 -19.44 8.20
CA GLN A 764 -4.18 -20.47 7.17
C GLN A 764 -4.09 -19.92 5.73
N GLU A 765 -4.36 -18.63 5.54
CA GLU A 765 -4.19 -17.93 4.26
C GLU A 765 -2.72 -17.51 4.00
N HIS A 766 -1.82 -17.67 4.98
CA HIS A 766 -0.45 -17.16 4.93
C HIS A 766 0.57 -18.18 4.35
N PRO A 767 1.41 -17.81 3.36
CA PRO A 767 2.34 -18.74 2.71
C PRO A 767 3.61 -19.08 3.50
N GLY A 768 3.90 -18.35 4.59
CA GLY A 768 5.07 -18.54 5.45
C GLY A 768 6.36 -17.90 4.92
N VAL A 769 7.21 -17.41 5.84
CA VAL A 769 8.41 -16.61 5.54
C VAL A 769 9.38 -17.31 4.58
N LYS A 770 9.63 -18.62 4.77
CA LYS A 770 10.53 -19.39 3.88
C LYS A 770 10.05 -19.33 2.42
N THR A 771 8.74 -19.46 2.19
CA THR A 771 8.12 -19.40 0.86
C THR A 771 8.17 -18.00 0.26
N LEU A 772 7.91 -16.96 1.07
CA LEU A 772 7.97 -15.56 0.64
C LEU A 772 9.41 -15.18 0.24
N TYR A 773 10.38 -15.54 1.08
CA TYR A 773 11.78 -15.21 0.87
C TYR A 773 12.39 -16.01 -0.30
N ALA A 774 12.03 -17.29 -0.48
CA ALA A 774 12.40 -18.06 -1.67
C ALA A 774 11.95 -17.36 -2.97
N ARG A 775 10.70 -16.91 -3.04
CA ARG A 775 10.16 -16.18 -4.22
C ARG A 775 10.94 -14.89 -4.48
N LYS A 776 11.27 -14.12 -3.42
CA LYS A 776 12.10 -12.92 -3.53
C LYS A 776 13.49 -13.24 -4.10
N LEU A 777 14.20 -14.21 -3.52
CA LEU A 777 15.55 -14.57 -3.94
C LEU A 777 15.62 -15.15 -5.36
N VAL A 778 14.61 -15.90 -5.80
CA VAL A 778 14.50 -16.38 -7.19
C VAL A 778 14.23 -15.23 -8.16
N LYS A 779 13.31 -14.32 -7.82
CA LYS A 779 13.00 -13.13 -8.63
C LYS A 779 14.20 -12.17 -8.77
N GLU A 780 15.01 -12.05 -7.73
CA GLU A 780 16.24 -11.22 -7.73
C GLU A 780 17.46 -11.93 -8.34
N GLY A 781 17.37 -13.20 -8.76
CA GLY A 781 18.50 -13.98 -9.29
C GLY A 781 19.56 -14.34 -8.25
N VAL A 782 19.23 -14.25 -6.96
CA VAL A 782 20.09 -14.69 -5.84
C VAL A 782 20.14 -16.21 -5.77
N LEU A 783 19.02 -16.88 -6.08
CA LEU A 783 18.90 -18.33 -6.22
C LEU A 783 18.11 -18.68 -7.50
N THR A 784 18.11 -19.94 -7.89
CA THR A 784 17.17 -20.53 -8.86
C THR A 784 16.19 -21.48 -8.15
N GLU A 785 15.11 -21.86 -8.83
CA GLU A 785 14.20 -22.91 -8.32
C GLU A 785 14.91 -24.25 -8.11
N ALA A 786 15.95 -24.54 -8.89
CA ALA A 786 16.78 -25.73 -8.76
C ALA A 786 17.66 -25.68 -7.50
N ASP A 787 18.29 -24.53 -7.19
CA ASP A 787 19.05 -24.35 -5.95
C ASP A 787 18.15 -24.61 -4.73
N VAL A 788 16.95 -24.00 -4.71
CA VAL A 788 15.97 -24.16 -3.63
C VAL A 788 15.60 -25.64 -3.42
N ALA A 789 15.29 -26.36 -4.50
CA ALA A 789 14.94 -27.79 -4.43
C ALA A 789 16.12 -28.68 -3.99
N GLU A 790 17.36 -28.38 -4.41
CA GLU A 790 18.55 -29.11 -3.97
C GLU A 790 18.80 -28.87 -2.46
N MET A 791 18.64 -27.63 -2.00
CA MET A 791 18.81 -27.25 -0.59
C MET A 791 17.75 -27.95 0.29
N GLU A 792 16.47 -27.97 -0.13
CA GLU A 792 15.40 -28.71 0.54
C GLU A 792 15.71 -30.22 0.64
N GLY A 793 16.14 -30.83 -0.46
CA GLY A 793 16.53 -32.24 -0.49
C GLY A 793 17.72 -32.55 0.44
N ARG A 794 18.74 -31.69 0.44
CA ARG A 794 19.95 -31.82 1.27
C ARG A 794 19.62 -31.76 2.76
N GLN A 795 18.82 -30.78 3.18
CA GLN A 795 18.44 -30.57 4.59
C GLN A 795 17.58 -31.70 5.13
N LYS A 796 16.62 -32.19 4.33
CA LYS A 796 15.81 -33.36 4.69
C LYS A 796 16.67 -34.62 4.86
N ALA A 797 17.59 -34.87 3.92
CA ALA A 797 18.47 -36.03 3.97
C ALA A 797 19.43 -36.01 5.19
N GLU A 798 19.75 -34.83 5.73
CA GLU A 798 20.50 -34.69 6.97
C GLU A 798 19.69 -35.15 8.19
N TYR A 799 18.47 -34.65 8.37
CA TYR A 799 17.61 -35.08 9.48
C TYR A 799 17.22 -36.56 9.37
N GLU A 800 17.10 -37.13 8.16
CA GLU A 800 16.91 -38.57 7.98
C GLU A 800 18.13 -39.40 8.42
N ARG A 801 19.36 -38.92 8.23
CA ARG A 801 20.57 -39.58 8.78
C ARG A 801 20.63 -39.51 10.30
N SER A 802 20.41 -38.33 10.89
CA SER A 802 20.45 -38.17 12.35
C SER A 802 19.33 -38.93 13.07
N LEU A 803 18.16 -39.11 12.42
CA LEU A 803 17.10 -39.97 12.94
C LEU A 803 17.52 -41.45 12.98
N GLU A 804 18.26 -41.93 11.97
CA GLU A 804 18.74 -43.30 11.93
C GLU A 804 19.84 -43.54 12.99
N ALA A 805 20.75 -42.58 13.18
CA ALA A 805 21.72 -42.61 14.28
C ALA A 805 21.04 -42.66 15.67
N ALA A 806 20.05 -41.79 15.90
CA ALA A 806 19.25 -41.77 17.13
C ALA A 806 18.53 -43.10 17.41
N LYS A 807 18.02 -43.77 16.38
CA LYS A 807 17.40 -45.10 16.51
C LYS A 807 18.40 -46.19 16.86
N GLN A 808 19.62 -46.13 16.35
CA GLN A 808 20.68 -47.08 16.70
C GLN A 808 21.12 -46.91 18.16
N ILE A 809 21.10 -45.69 18.70
CA ILE A 809 21.28 -45.41 20.14
C ILE A 809 20.12 -46.00 20.95
N ALA A 810 18.87 -45.74 20.56
CA ALA A 810 17.69 -46.25 21.24
C ALA A 810 17.54 -47.78 21.18
N ALA A 811 18.05 -48.43 20.13
CA ALA A 811 18.11 -49.88 20.02
C ALA A 811 19.09 -50.47 21.04
N ARG A 812 20.31 -49.93 21.17
CA ARG A 812 21.32 -50.42 22.12
C ARG A 812 20.82 -50.40 23.57
N LYS A 813 20.10 -49.35 24.00
CA LYS A 813 19.49 -49.26 25.35
C LYS A 813 18.42 -50.33 25.62
N LYS A 814 17.90 -51.04 24.60
CA LYS A 814 16.95 -52.16 24.77
C LYS A 814 17.61 -53.53 24.95
N ASP A 815 18.85 -53.70 24.47
CA ASP A 815 19.61 -54.94 24.62
C ASP A 815 20.35 -55.00 25.98
N GLU A 816 20.55 -53.85 26.63
CA GLU A 816 21.07 -53.76 27.99
C GLU A 816 19.98 -54.03 29.04
N ALA A 817 20.04 -55.19 29.70
CA ALA A 817 19.11 -55.56 30.76
C ALA A 817 19.20 -54.59 31.96
N PRO A 818 18.07 -54.25 32.62
CA PRO A 818 18.04 -53.24 33.67
C PRO A 818 18.91 -53.63 34.87
N VAL A 819 19.97 -52.86 35.09
CA VAL A 819 20.81 -52.96 36.29
C VAL A 819 19.95 -52.59 37.52
N PRO A 820 19.91 -53.43 38.57
CA PRO A 820 19.09 -53.14 39.74
C PRO A 820 19.63 -51.91 40.49
N ILE A 821 18.77 -50.90 40.66
CA ILE A 821 19.07 -49.67 41.37
C ILE A 821 19.34 -50.01 42.86
N PRO A 822 20.51 -49.65 43.44
CA PRO A 822 20.75 -49.82 44.87
C PRO A 822 19.79 -48.95 45.70
N ASP A 823 19.26 -49.48 46.82
CA ASP A 823 18.32 -48.79 47.71
C ASP A 823 18.98 -47.57 48.37
N SER A 824 18.87 -46.41 47.72
CA SER A 824 19.64 -45.18 47.99
C SER A 824 19.09 -44.37 49.17
N ARG A 825 19.01 -45.02 50.34
CA ARG A 825 18.73 -44.35 51.62
C ARG A 825 19.95 -43.53 52.05
N PHE A 826 20.02 -42.29 51.56
CA PHE A 826 20.90 -41.29 52.15
C PHE A 826 20.48 -41.06 53.61
N PRO A 827 21.38 -41.26 54.60
CA PRO A 827 21.09 -40.89 55.98
C PRO A 827 21.05 -39.36 56.07
N ILE A 828 19.94 -38.83 56.60
CA ILE A 828 19.85 -37.41 56.95
C ILE A 828 20.81 -37.17 58.13
N PRO A 829 21.77 -36.23 58.04
CA PRO A 829 22.55 -35.82 59.19
C PRO A 829 21.70 -34.96 60.13
N ASP A 830 21.65 -35.31 61.41
CA ASP A 830 21.14 -34.41 62.45
C ASP A 830 22.17 -33.30 62.72
N VAL A 831 21.79 -32.04 62.43
CA VAL A 831 22.06 -30.77 63.15
C VAL A 831 21.65 -29.58 62.28
#